data_AF-A0A847IHL0-F1
#
_entry.id   AF-A0A847IHL0-F1
#
_cell.length_a   1.000
_cell.length_b   1.000
_cell.length_c   1.000
_cell.angle_alpha   90.00
_cell.angle_beta   90.00
_cell.angle_gamma   90.00
#
_symmetry.space_group_name_H-M   'P 1'
#
loop_
_entity.id
_entity.type
_entity.pdbx_description
1 polymer ?
#
loop_
_entity_poly.entity_id
_entity_poly.type
_entity_poly.pdbx_seq_one_letter_code
_entity_poly.pdbx_strand_id
1 'polypeptide(L)'
;IVLQTANHEESVAWISSITHLLPPSAGKALSWSTHDRPENASAQIAAGTDLVCVPAADDVEVPGALVVAAAELPDLALPGGSHRFASGRTVAATDLSELAEAVLADPDIAAQILQRQAQIEAEFAGDPVAPVWTTAVAVLDQPDLIEFHAVARRAVAKHYPAAVGRVGWAAEMVERAQLEHPPSAPELLRRLQGDQPSTALTTKYCETVLTDGSWRTVPITQVPIAPYADLATIPTAVTAALREVHAIAMNDPVGGLPPLLHLAEFLRRLGAPSQAKDEATGHLREITRNTRLRPDAALASVSHWPAVAPISEIDWTLLGSLWRMTLHRGDAQLLTTISAGTWLKVFLTTRQNAADGFLPANPSPEDLAVYPYAALALLRDQKDGTPLTPQQRTDLAIEGIESCLAAELVSDADSRTLTGELLRQVPAATVHLSTWLARHPGRIAGAGMRETVISGAPNPDLLQIVATAGPDSDQPDGLADAARLRLWILDPSGIESRQRYLSTVERALSLPDLLRSGPASDLLAALDAGVLLARVDNAGWLAAKAAVLDELHRGVAGREGDTVAWLQRLIDYRVIDDSWVLGLSFLGYTESARERRPADRATGIADALLDPAAVATTTTGALRDAAWLLIRHRSAGEAEDFFNDYPKSANGWLRDHHPTGSIRSRLGYS
;
A
#
# COMPACT_ATOMS: atom_id res chain seq x y z
N ILE A 1 -44.17 41.98 9.05
CA ILE A 1 -45.39 42.00 9.89
C ILE A 1 -46.36 43.00 9.28
N VAL A 2 -47.65 42.69 9.26
CA VAL A 2 -48.71 43.64 8.90
C VAL A 2 -49.49 43.99 10.16
N LEU A 3 -49.43 45.24 10.58
CA LEU A 3 -50.08 45.73 11.79
C LEU A 3 -51.33 46.52 11.44
N GLN A 4 -52.50 46.03 11.84
CA GLN A 4 -53.75 46.74 11.66
C GLN A 4 -53.92 47.76 12.80
N THR A 5 -53.95 49.05 12.45
CA THR A 5 -54.17 50.15 13.40
C THR A 5 -55.47 50.88 13.08
N ALA A 6 -56.07 51.52 14.07
CA ALA A 6 -57.29 52.30 13.95
C ALA A 6 -57.09 53.54 13.08
N ASN A 7 -55.90 54.16 13.15
CA ASN A 7 -55.56 55.35 12.38
C ASN A 7 -54.04 55.50 12.18
N HIS A 8 -53.65 56.56 11.46
CA HIS A 8 -52.26 56.91 11.19
C HIS A 8 -51.46 57.25 12.45
N GLU A 9 -52.06 57.92 13.42
CA GLU A 9 -51.39 58.31 14.67
C GLU A 9 -50.98 57.07 15.48
N GLU A 10 -51.85 56.07 15.54
CA GLU A 10 -51.55 54.78 16.17
C GLU A 10 -50.48 53.99 15.40
N SER A 11 -50.46 54.07 14.05
CA SER A 11 -49.35 53.51 13.27
C SER A 11 -48.01 54.16 13.66
N VAL A 12 -47.98 55.49 13.72
CA VAL A 12 -46.78 56.25 14.09
C VAL A 12 -46.33 55.91 15.52
N ALA A 13 -47.27 55.76 16.45
CA ALA A 13 -46.98 55.37 17.83
C ALA A 13 -46.32 53.98 17.88
N TRP A 14 -46.86 52.98 17.20
CA TRP A 14 -46.28 51.64 17.17
C TRP A 14 -44.91 51.59 16.49
N ILE A 15 -44.77 52.25 15.34
CA ILE A 15 -43.48 52.34 14.64
C ILE A 15 -42.43 52.99 15.55
N SER A 16 -42.80 54.08 16.23
CA SER A 16 -41.90 54.79 17.14
C SER A 16 -41.51 53.91 18.33
N SER A 17 -42.46 53.20 18.94
CA SER A 17 -42.20 52.27 20.04
C SER A 17 -41.30 51.11 19.65
N ILE A 18 -41.60 50.44 18.52
CA ILE A 18 -40.78 49.33 18.02
C ILE A 18 -39.36 49.80 17.71
N THR A 19 -39.24 50.96 17.05
CA THR A 19 -37.92 51.54 16.74
C THR A 19 -37.14 51.91 18.00
N HIS A 20 -37.82 52.43 19.04
CA HIS A 20 -37.19 52.80 20.31
C HIS A 20 -36.71 51.59 21.10
N LEU A 21 -37.39 50.45 21.01
CA LEU A 21 -37.02 49.21 21.69
C LEU A 21 -35.87 48.45 21.02
N LEU A 22 -35.46 48.87 19.82
CA LEU A 22 -34.37 48.26 19.08
C LEU A 22 -33.05 49.01 19.34
N PRO A 23 -31.91 48.30 19.34
CA PRO A 23 -30.60 48.94 19.29
C PRO A 23 -30.50 49.90 18.09
N PRO A 24 -29.77 51.02 18.20
CA PRO A 24 -29.63 52.04 17.15
C PRO A 24 -29.42 51.52 15.72
N SER A 25 -28.58 50.51 15.47
CA SER A 25 -28.42 49.95 14.11
C SER A 25 -29.66 49.21 13.62
N ALA A 26 -30.27 48.38 14.47
CA ALA A 26 -31.47 47.63 14.12
C ALA A 26 -32.66 48.58 13.88
N GLY A 27 -32.80 49.63 14.68
CA GLY A 27 -33.81 50.68 14.46
C GLY A 27 -33.58 51.44 13.14
N LYS A 28 -32.33 51.71 12.75
CA LYS A 28 -32.01 52.33 11.44
C LYS A 28 -32.27 51.42 10.25
N ALA A 29 -32.10 50.11 10.43
CA ALA A 29 -32.30 49.11 9.39
C ALA A 29 -33.78 48.73 9.21
N LEU A 30 -34.62 48.93 10.24
CA LEU A 30 -36.04 48.61 10.21
C LEU A 30 -36.76 49.42 9.12
N SER A 31 -37.26 48.72 8.11
CA SER A 31 -38.07 49.30 7.06
C SER A 31 -39.56 49.24 7.42
N TRP A 32 -40.27 50.36 7.26
CA TRP A 32 -41.67 50.45 7.66
C TRP A 32 -42.49 51.34 6.72
N SER A 33 -43.80 51.15 6.74
CA SER A 33 -44.77 52.01 6.04
C SER A 33 -45.90 52.44 6.97
N THR A 34 -46.36 53.67 6.79
CA THR A 34 -47.35 54.31 7.65
C THR A 34 -48.75 54.24 7.07
N HIS A 35 -49.59 53.39 7.65
CA HIS A 35 -51.04 53.36 7.45
C HIS A 35 -51.45 53.34 5.96
N ASP A 36 -50.82 52.46 5.18
CA ASP A 36 -51.09 52.30 3.75
C ASP A 36 -52.38 51.49 3.54
N ARG A 37 -52.93 51.53 2.32
CA ARG A 37 -54.14 50.78 1.99
C ARG A 37 -53.88 49.26 2.11
N PRO A 38 -54.80 48.47 2.66
CA PRO A 38 -54.60 47.03 2.88
C PRO A 38 -54.17 46.27 1.62
N GLU A 39 -54.68 46.66 0.45
CA GLU A 39 -54.33 46.06 -0.84
C GLU A 39 -52.85 46.19 -1.25
N ASN A 40 -52.13 47.18 -0.69
CA ASN A 40 -50.71 47.40 -0.98
C ASN A 40 -49.79 46.56 -0.09
N ALA A 41 -50.31 45.97 0.99
CA ALA A 41 -49.49 45.29 2.00
C ALA A 41 -48.72 44.10 1.42
N SER A 42 -49.36 43.30 0.55
CA SER A 42 -48.69 42.16 -0.09
C SER A 42 -47.51 42.58 -0.96
N ALA A 43 -47.63 43.70 -1.69
CA ALA A 43 -46.55 44.21 -2.53
C ALA A 43 -45.37 44.75 -1.70
N GLN A 44 -45.65 45.40 -0.57
CA GLN A 44 -44.62 45.93 0.33
C GLN A 44 -43.86 44.82 1.07
N ILE A 45 -44.58 43.80 1.57
CA ILE A 45 -43.94 42.62 2.16
C ILE A 45 -43.07 41.93 1.11
N ALA A 46 -43.55 41.76 -0.13
CA ALA A 46 -42.76 41.18 -1.21
C ALA A 46 -41.54 42.04 -1.59
N ALA A 47 -41.59 43.35 -1.39
CA ALA A 47 -40.48 44.28 -1.56
C ALA A 47 -39.49 44.30 -0.37
N GLY A 48 -39.76 43.53 0.69
CA GLY A 48 -38.90 43.41 1.86
C GLY A 48 -39.16 44.42 2.97
N THR A 49 -40.35 45.05 3.03
CA THR A 49 -40.72 45.92 4.15
C THR A 49 -40.98 45.11 5.42
N ASP A 50 -40.33 45.44 6.54
CA ASP A 50 -40.39 44.68 7.79
C ASP A 50 -41.72 44.87 8.54
N LEU A 51 -42.22 46.11 8.58
CA LEU A 51 -43.47 46.48 9.27
C LEU A 51 -44.37 47.33 8.38
N VAL A 52 -45.53 46.79 8.02
CA VAL A 52 -46.53 47.48 7.21
C VAL A 52 -47.74 47.79 8.07
N CYS A 53 -47.98 49.06 8.38
CA CYS A 53 -49.19 49.45 9.09
C CYS A 53 -50.33 49.69 8.11
N VAL A 54 -51.51 49.13 8.37
CA VAL A 54 -52.72 49.28 7.54
C VAL A 54 -53.94 49.62 8.40
N PRO A 55 -54.99 50.23 7.85
CA PRO A 55 -56.28 50.36 8.54
C PRO A 55 -56.83 49.01 9.01
N ALA A 56 -57.53 49.03 10.14
CA ALA A 56 -58.34 47.90 10.58
C ALA A 56 -59.40 47.55 9.51
N ALA A 57 -59.37 46.30 9.06
CA ALA A 57 -60.31 45.77 8.08
C ALA A 57 -60.53 44.28 8.37
N ASP A 58 -61.76 43.82 8.14
CA ASP A 58 -62.09 42.40 8.23
C ASP A 58 -61.38 41.65 7.07
N ASP A 59 -60.88 40.45 7.33
CA ASP A 59 -60.29 39.52 6.35
C ASP A 59 -59.02 40.00 5.60
N VAL A 60 -58.11 40.72 6.27
CA VAL A 60 -56.78 41.02 5.71
C VAL A 60 -55.88 39.78 5.77
N GLU A 61 -55.65 39.14 4.63
CA GLU A 61 -54.70 38.03 4.50
C GLU A 61 -53.54 38.42 3.58
N VAL A 62 -52.32 38.42 4.13
CA VAL A 62 -51.10 38.73 3.39
C VAL A 62 -50.18 37.51 3.39
N PRO A 63 -49.97 36.85 2.23
CA PRO A 63 -49.07 35.70 2.12
C PRO A 63 -47.66 36.03 2.62
N GLY A 64 -47.10 35.14 3.45
CA GLY A 64 -45.76 35.30 4.01
C GLY A 64 -45.64 36.32 5.15
N ALA A 65 -46.73 36.94 5.59
CA ALA A 65 -46.73 37.88 6.72
C ALA A 65 -47.69 37.46 7.84
N LEU A 66 -47.27 37.74 9.08
CA LEU A 66 -48.16 37.76 10.23
C LEU A 66 -48.98 39.05 10.18
N VAL A 67 -50.31 38.91 10.14
CA VAL A 67 -51.27 40.02 10.26
C VAL A 67 -51.74 40.04 11.71
N VAL A 68 -51.58 41.18 12.37
CA VAL A 68 -51.89 41.37 13.79
C VAL A 68 -52.70 42.64 13.95
N ALA A 69 -53.76 42.61 14.74
CA ALA A 69 -54.46 43.83 15.14
C ALA A 69 -53.76 44.49 16.33
N ALA A 70 -53.62 45.81 16.33
CA ALA A 70 -52.95 46.55 17.40
C ALA A 70 -53.58 46.33 18.80
N ALA A 71 -54.89 46.04 18.84
CA ALA A 71 -55.63 45.74 20.06
C ALA A 71 -55.61 44.24 20.43
N GLU A 72 -55.02 43.38 19.61
CA GLU A 72 -54.96 41.94 19.86
C GLU A 72 -53.94 41.61 20.95
N LEU A 73 -54.36 40.80 21.92
CA LEU A 73 -53.49 40.26 22.98
C LEU A 73 -53.24 38.77 22.69
N PRO A 74 -52.03 38.38 22.25
CA PRO A 74 -51.72 36.97 22.00
C PRO A 74 -51.48 36.21 23.31
N ASP A 75 -51.77 34.90 23.29
CA ASP A 75 -51.36 33.99 24.36
C ASP A 75 -49.83 33.85 24.35
N LEU A 76 -49.18 34.17 25.46
CA LEU A 76 -47.73 34.08 25.60
C LEU A 76 -47.26 32.63 25.80
N ALA A 77 -46.07 32.32 25.28
CA ALA A 77 -45.41 31.03 25.44
C ALA A 77 -43.95 31.24 25.84
N LEU A 78 -43.41 30.29 26.61
CA LEU A 78 -41.99 30.21 26.92
C LEU A 78 -41.17 29.76 25.69
N PRO A 79 -39.85 30.02 25.64
CA PRO A 79 -39.02 29.60 24.52
C PRO A 79 -39.12 28.10 24.21
N GLY A 80 -39.20 27.78 22.92
CA GLY A 80 -39.50 26.43 22.44
C GLY A 80 -40.99 26.17 22.21
N GLY A 81 -41.87 27.07 22.67
CA GLY A 81 -43.28 27.14 22.31
C GLY A 81 -43.57 28.14 21.19
N SER A 82 -44.84 28.53 21.05
CA SER A 82 -45.24 29.60 20.14
C SER A 82 -46.34 30.46 20.76
N HIS A 83 -46.17 31.78 20.66
CA HIS A 83 -47.21 32.76 20.95
C HIS A 83 -48.39 32.51 20.00
N ARG A 84 -49.62 32.51 20.51
CA ARG A 84 -50.82 32.21 19.72
C ARG A 84 -51.71 33.43 19.61
N PHE A 85 -52.07 33.76 18.38
CA PHE A 85 -52.97 34.86 18.05
C PHE A 85 -54.41 34.32 17.95
N ALA A 86 -55.41 35.17 18.16
CA ALA A 86 -56.83 34.81 18.08
C ALA A 86 -57.21 34.30 16.68
N SER A 87 -56.46 34.73 15.66
CA SER A 87 -56.55 34.23 14.28
C SER A 87 -56.07 32.78 14.09
N GLY A 88 -55.53 32.13 15.12
CA GLY A 88 -54.94 30.79 15.06
C GLY A 88 -53.50 30.75 14.53
N ARG A 89 -52.96 31.91 14.10
CA ARG A 89 -51.56 32.04 13.70
C ARG A 89 -50.64 31.98 14.92
N THR A 90 -49.40 31.54 14.69
CA THR A 90 -48.42 31.41 15.77
C THR A 90 -47.08 32.06 15.42
N VAL A 91 -46.40 32.59 16.44
CA VAL A 91 -45.03 33.11 16.34
C VAL A 91 -44.18 32.35 17.33
N ALA A 92 -43.01 31.86 16.89
CA ALA A 92 -42.11 31.14 17.78
C ALA A 92 -41.66 32.05 18.93
N ALA A 93 -41.77 31.56 20.16
CA ALA A 93 -41.19 32.22 21.32
C ALA A 93 -39.66 32.09 21.25
N THR A 94 -38.95 33.20 21.44
CA THR A 94 -37.49 33.28 21.31
C THR A 94 -36.85 33.74 22.61
N ASP A 95 -35.52 33.65 22.70
CA ASP A 95 -34.79 34.23 23.82
C ASP A 95 -35.08 35.75 23.96
N LEU A 96 -35.32 36.45 22.84
CA LEU A 96 -35.66 37.86 22.84
C LEU A 96 -37.05 38.13 23.43
N SER A 97 -38.05 37.29 23.18
CA SER A 97 -39.41 37.53 23.70
C SER A 97 -39.47 37.40 25.22
N GLU A 98 -38.78 36.40 25.78
CA GLU A 98 -38.68 36.20 27.23
C GLU A 98 -37.89 37.33 27.90
N LEU A 99 -36.78 37.76 27.30
CA LEU A 99 -36.02 38.92 27.79
C LEU A 99 -36.81 40.23 27.65
N ALA A 100 -37.59 40.40 26.57
CA ALA A 100 -38.42 41.58 26.38
C ALA A 100 -39.57 41.65 27.38
N GLU A 101 -40.20 40.52 27.73
CA GLU A 101 -41.21 40.46 28.79
C GLU A 101 -40.63 40.97 30.12
N ALA A 102 -39.43 40.50 30.48
CA ALA A 102 -38.73 40.93 31.68
C ALA A 102 -38.41 42.44 31.67
N VAL A 103 -37.84 42.93 30.57
CA VAL A 103 -37.36 44.31 30.45
C VAL A 103 -38.53 45.30 30.40
N LEU A 104 -39.62 44.95 29.74
CA LEU A 104 -40.79 45.84 29.57
C LEU A 104 -41.74 45.84 30.76
N ALA A 105 -41.54 44.96 31.75
CA ALA A 105 -42.36 44.90 32.96
C ALA A 105 -42.22 46.17 33.84
N ASP A 106 -41.06 46.82 33.80
CA ASP A 106 -40.76 48.03 34.55
C ASP A 106 -40.16 49.13 33.63
N PRO A 107 -40.76 50.33 33.57
CA PRO A 107 -40.33 51.39 32.66
C PRO A 107 -38.93 51.94 32.99
N ASP A 108 -38.53 51.95 34.27
CA ASP A 108 -37.20 52.44 34.68
C ASP A 108 -36.12 51.42 34.30
N ILE A 109 -36.41 50.12 34.45
CA ILE A 109 -35.53 49.04 33.98
C ILE A 109 -35.42 49.08 32.45
N ALA A 110 -36.54 49.23 31.74
CA ALA A 110 -36.56 49.34 30.28
C ALA A 110 -35.66 50.48 29.80
N ALA A 111 -35.78 51.68 30.38
CA ALA A 111 -34.96 52.82 30.02
C ALA A 111 -33.45 52.56 30.24
N GLN A 112 -33.08 51.92 31.35
CA GLN A 112 -31.68 51.57 31.64
C GLN A 112 -31.13 50.54 30.64
N ILE A 113 -31.90 49.50 30.33
CA ILE A 113 -31.52 48.45 29.37
C ILE A 113 -31.32 49.04 27.98
N LEU A 114 -32.24 49.89 27.49
CA LEU A 114 -32.12 50.53 26.17
C LEU A 114 -30.88 51.43 26.10
N GLN A 115 -30.60 52.20 27.16
CA GLN A 115 -29.38 52.99 27.24
C GLN A 115 -28.13 52.11 27.19
N ARG A 116 -28.15 50.97 27.90
CA ARG A 116 -27.03 50.03 27.93
C ARG A 116 -26.81 49.32 26.60
N GLN A 117 -27.88 48.94 25.89
CA GLN A 117 -27.78 48.37 24.54
C GLN A 117 -27.04 49.31 23.58
N ALA A 118 -27.35 50.61 23.60
CA ALA A 118 -26.67 51.61 22.77
C ALA A 118 -25.18 51.76 23.12
N GLN A 119 -24.81 51.65 24.40
CA GLN A 119 -23.40 51.66 24.82
C GLN A 119 -22.66 50.43 24.32
N ILE A 120 -23.24 49.24 24.50
CA ILE A 120 -22.66 47.97 24.05
C ILE A 120 -22.42 48.04 22.53
N GLU A 121 -23.41 48.46 21.76
CA GLU A 121 -23.31 48.54 20.30
C GLU A 121 -22.20 49.50 19.83
N ALA A 122 -22.01 50.63 20.54
CA ALA A 122 -20.94 51.58 20.22
C ALA A 122 -19.53 50.98 20.35
N GLU A 123 -19.34 49.98 21.23
CA GLU A 123 -18.07 49.28 21.41
C GLU A 123 -17.71 48.36 20.22
N PHE A 124 -18.69 47.99 19.39
CA PHE A 124 -18.51 47.15 18.20
C PHE A 124 -18.28 47.94 16.90
N ALA A 125 -18.07 49.27 17.00
CA ALA A 125 -17.65 50.13 15.88
C ALA A 125 -18.50 50.03 14.60
N GLY A 126 -19.79 49.69 14.73
CA GLY A 126 -20.72 49.55 13.61
C GLY A 126 -20.79 48.16 12.97
N ASP A 127 -20.10 47.16 13.51
CA ASP A 127 -20.36 45.76 13.16
C ASP A 127 -21.80 45.39 13.56
N PRO A 128 -22.53 44.60 12.74
CA PRO A 128 -23.91 44.23 13.05
C PRO A 128 -23.97 43.36 14.31
N VAL A 129 -24.75 43.81 15.31
CA VAL A 129 -24.99 43.10 16.57
C VAL A 129 -26.47 42.75 16.67
N ALA A 130 -26.78 41.50 17.03
CA ALA A 130 -28.16 41.05 17.17
C ALA A 130 -28.84 41.73 18.38
N PRO A 131 -30.08 42.25 18.25
CA PRO A 131 -30.81 42.87 19.36
C PRO A 131 -30.98 41.98 20.59
N VAL A 132 -31.17 40.68 20.37
CA VAL A 132 -31.26 39.69 21.44
C VAL A 132 -29.98 39.61 22.27
N TRP A 133 -28.81 39.81 21.65
CA TRP A 133 -27.53 39.72 22.35
C TRP A 133 -27.23 40.96 23.17
N THR A 134 -27.44 42.16 22.61
CA THR A 134 -27.27 43.41 23.36
C THR A 134 -28.24 43.49 24.54
N THR A 135 -29.49 43.02 24.35
CA THR A 135 -30.48 42.90 25.44
C THR A 135 -29.99 41.94 26.51
N ALA A 136 -29.53 40.75 26.12
CA ALA A 136 -29.05 39.74 27.07
C ALA A 136 -27.85 40.22 27.88
N VAL A 137 -26.86 40.86 27.25
CA VAL A 137 -25.71 41.44 27.96
C VAL A 137 -26.18 42.51 28.94
N ALA A 138 -27.07 43.41 28.52
CA ALA A 138 -27.61 44.45 29.41
C ALA A 138 -28.40 43.86 30.60
N VAL A 139 -29.15 42.77 30.39
CA VAL A 139 -29.88 42.07 31.46
C VAL A 139 -28.93 41.44 32.48
N LEU A 140 -27.77 40.93 32.05
CA LEU A 140 -26.76 40.38 32.97
C LEU A 140 -26.15 41.45 33.89
N ASP A 141 -26.08 42.69 33.43
CA ASP A 141 -25.62 43.84 34.24
C ASP A 141 -26.68 44.30 35.27
N GLN A 142 -27.93 43.80 35.20
CA GLN A 142 -29.05 44.21 36.06
C GLN A 142 -29.35 43.19 37.18
N PRO A 143 -29.11 43.54 38.45
CA PRO A 143 -29.38 42.64 39.59
C PRO A 143 -30.87 42.33 39.77
N ASP A 144 -31.74 43.29 39.46
CA ASP A 144 -33.20 43.14 39.65
C ASP A 144 -33.83 42.13 38.68
N LEU A 145 -33.11 41.75 37.61
CA LEU A 145 -33.53 40.76 36.62
C LEU A 145 -32.84 39.39 36.80
N ILE A 146 -32.38 39.07 38.02
CA ILE A 146 -31.62 37.83 38.31
C ILE A 146 -32.31 36.55 37.83
N GLU A 147 -33.63 36.49 37.88
CA GLU A 147 -34.41 35.32 37.44
C GLU A 147 -34.30 35.07 35.92
N PHE A 148 -34.00 36.11 35.14
CA PHE A 148 -33.80 36.04 33.69
C PHE A 148 -32.33 35.87 33.29
N HIS A 149 -31.38 35.84 34.24
CA HIS A 149 -29.96 35.69 33.93
C HIS A 149 -29.63 34.38 33.22
N ALA A 150 -30.33 33.28 33.53
CA ALA A 150 -30.12 32.01 32.84
C ALA A 150 -30.46 32.10 31.34
N VAL A 151 -31.56 32.79 31.01
CA VAL A 151 -32.00 33.05 29.64
C VAL A 151 -31.02 33.99 28.94
N ALA A 152 -30.58 35.03 29.65
CA ALA A 152 -29.61 35.98 29.13
C ALA A 152 -28.26 35.30 28.83
N ARG A 153 -27.73 34.44 29.71
CA ARG A 153 -26.49 33.68 29.43
C ARG A 153 -26.65 32.74 28.24
N ARG A 154 -27.78 32.04 28.13
CA ARG A 154 -28.10 31.23 26.94
C ARG A 154 -28.10 32.06 25.65
N ALA A 155 -28.71 33.25 25.68
CA ALA A 155 -28.74 34.17 24.55
C ALA A 155 -27.32 34.70 24.22
N VAL A 156 -26.53 35.05 25.23
CA VAL A 156 -25.12 35.48 25.07
C VAL A 156 -24.28 34.38 24.42
N ALA A 157 -24.45 33.12 24.83
CA ALA A 157 -23.73 31.97 24.27
C ALA A 157 -24.06 31.70 22.79
N LYS A 158 -25.28 32.07 22.36
CA LYS A 158 -25.86 31.71 21.06
C LYS A 158 -25.81 32.83 20.02
N HIS A 159 -26.03 34.08 20.41
CA HIS A 159 -26.32 35.19 19.49
C HIS A 159 -25.22 36.27 19.41
N TYR A 160 -24.02 35.98 19.90
CA TYR A 160 -22.91 36.93 19.92
C TYR A 160 -22.46 37.39 18.52
N PRO A 161 -21.94 38.63 18.40
CA PRO A 161 -21.51 39.18 17.11
C PRO A 161 -20.22 38.53 16.59
N ALA A 162 -20.02 38.52 15.27
CA ALA A 162 -18.81 37.99 14.64
C ALA A 162 -17.53 38.73 15.11
N ALA A 163 -17.65 40.00 15.48
CA ALA A 163 -16.55 40.82 15.97
C ALA A 163 -16.26 40.65 17.48
N VAL A 164 -16.90 39.70 18.17
CA VAL A 164 -16.75 39.50 19.64
C VAL A 164 -15.29 39.40 20.09
N GLY A 165 -14.42 38.75 19.30
CA GLY A 165 -13.00 38.61 19.63
C GLY A 165 -12.21 39.92 19.68
N ARG A 166 -12.73 41.03 19.13
CA ARG A 166 -12.10 42.36 19.17
C ARG A 166 -12.38 43.07 20.50
N VAL A 167 -13.39 42.64 21.25
CA VAL A 167 -13.84 43.25 22.50
C VAL A 167 -13.56 42.27 23.64
N GLY A 168 -12.48 42.51 24.38
CA GLY A 168 -11.94 41.54 25.36
C GLY A 168 -12.94 41.03 26.40
N TRP A 169 -13.69 41.94 27.04
CA TRP A 169 -14.71 41.55 28.04
C TRP A 169 -15.85 40.73 27.43
N ALA A 170 -16.23 41.02 26.18
CA ALA A 170 -17.31 40.32 25.50
C ALA A 170 -16.87 38.91 25.10
N ALA A 171 -15.63 38.75 24.66
CA ALA A 171 -15.04 37.44 24.37
C ALA A 171 -15.01 36.55 25.63
N GLU A 172 -14.56 37.08 26.77
CA GLU A 172 -14.55 36.35 28.05
C GLU A 172 -15.97 35.97 28.53
N MET A 173 -16.92 36.91 28.41
CA MET A 173 -18.31 36.67 28.80
C MET A 173 -18.96 35.58 27.93
N VAL A 174 -18.72 35.63 26.62
CA VAL A 174 -19.23 34.66 25.66
C VAL A 174 -18.62 33.28 25.90
N GLU A 175 -17.31 33.19 26.15
CA GLU A 175 -16.66 31.91 26.50
C GLU A 175 -17.25 31.30 27.77
N ARG A 176 -17.43 32.10 28.83
CA ARG A 176 -18.07 31.63 30.08
C ARG A 176 -19.51 31.17 29.86
N ALA A 177 -20.30 31.95 29.14
CA ALA A 177 -21.68 31.62 28.82
C ALA A 177 -21.78 30.32 28.00
N GLN A 178 -20.83 30.08 27.09
CA GLN A 178 -20.75 28.84 26.32
C GLN A 178 -20.34 27.63 27.17
N LEU A 179 -19.57 27.80 28.24
CA LEU A 179 -19.28 26.70 29.16
C LEU A 179 -20.52 26.31 29.99
N GLU A 180 -21.33 27.29 30.39
CA GLU A 180 -22.60 27.06 31.11
C GLU A 180 -23.70 26.50 30.19
N HIS A 181 -23.75 26.96 28.94
CA HIS A 181 -24.71 26.55 27.91
C HIS A 181 -23.97 26.02 26.68
N PRO A 182 -23.43 24.79 26.75
CA PRO A 182 -22.59 24.24 25.69
C PRO A 182 -23.34 24.17 24.36
N PRO A 183 -22.76 24.70 23.26
CA PRO A 183 -23.32 24.53 21.94
C PRO A 183 -23.31 23.05 21.53
N SER A 184 -24.14 22.71 20.54
CA SER A 184 -24.08 21.38 19.92
C SER A 184 -22.69 21.09 19.32
N ALA A 185 -22.33 19.81 19.16
CA ALA A 185 -21.07 19.42 18.53
C ALA A 185 -20.82 20.07 17.15
N PRO A 186 -21.79 20.13 16.20
CA PRO A 186 -21.59 20.84 14.93
C PRO A 186 -21.34 22.34 15.09
N GLU A 187 -21.99 22.96 16.07
CA GLU A 187 -21.82 24.39 16.38
C GLU A 187 -20.41 24.65 16.90
N LEU A 188 -19.93 23.82 17.82
CA LEU A 188 -18.55 23.86 18.34
C LEU A 188 -17.51 23.61 17.23
N LEU A 189 -17.73 22.64 16.33
CA LEU A 189 -16.81 22.33 15.23
C LEU A 189 -16.62 23.53 14.27
N ARG A 190 -17.71 24.15 13.81
CA ARG A 190 -17.64 25.31 12.92
C ARG A 190 -16.92 26.49 13.59
N ARG A 191 -16.98 26.61 14.92
CA ARG A 191 -16.25 27.64 15.67
C ARG A 191 -14.76 27.35 15.74
N LEU A 192 -14.37 26.10 16.00
CA LEU A 192 -12.96 25.67 15.95
C LEU A 192 -12.32 25.86 14.57
N GLN A 193 -13.12 25.88 13.50
CA GLN A 193 -12.67 26.15 12.13
C GLN A 193 -12.51 27.65 11.81
N GLY A 194 -13.08 28.55 12.62
CA GLY A 194 -13.13 29.99 12.36
C GLY A 194 -12.06 30.79 13.12
N ASP A 195 -12.23 30.93 14.44
CA ASP A 195 -11.40 31.77 15.31
C ASP A 195 -10.26 30.98 15.98
N GLN A 196 -9.30 31.68 16.62
CA GLN A 196 -8.26 31.03 17.43
C GLN A 196 -8.92 30.18 18.54
N PRO A 197 -8.82 28.83 18.46
CA PRO A 197 -9.54 27.96 19.38
C PRO A 197 -8.92 28.02 20.77
N SER A 198 -9.75 28.19 21.80
CA SER A 198 -9.29 28.15 23.20
C SER A 198 -9.19 26.71 23.72
N THR A 199 -8.35 26.51 24.74
CA THR A 199 -8.26 25.23 25.49
C THR A 199 -9.64 24.80 25.99
N ALA A 200 -10.42 25.71 26.56
CA ALA A 200 -11.72 25.40 27.14
C ALA A 200 -12.73 24.94 26.07
N LEU A 201 -12.85 25.66 24.95
CA LEU A 201 -13.75 25.30 23.86
C LEU A 201 -13.35 24.00 23.16
N THR A 202 -12.05 23.80 22.92
CA THR A 202 -11.53 22.57 22.31
C THR A 202 -11.77 21.36 23.22
N THR A 203 -11.53 21.52 24.53
CA THR A 203 -11.82 20.48 25.53
C THR A 203 -13.31 20.17 25.57
N LYS A 204 -14.18 21.18 25.55
CA LYS A 204 -15.63 20.98 25.58
C LYS A 204 -16.15 20.28 24.32
N TYR A 205 -15.61 20.63 23.15
CA TYR A 205 -15.90 19.92 21.91
C TYR A 205 -15.50 18.45 21.98
N CYS A 206 -14.25 18.17 22.40
CA CYS A 206 -13.78 16.80 22.63
C CYS A 206 -14.70 16.03 23.60
N GLU A 207 -15.04 16.62 24.74
CA GLU A 207 -15.94 16.00 25.73
C GLU A 207 -17.29 15.63 25.11
N THR A 208 -17.93 16.59 24.42
CA THR A 208 -19.26 16.42 23.83
C THR A 208 -19.25 15.30 22.79
N VAL A 209 -18.29 15.37 21.86
CA VAL A 209 -18.18 14.48 20.71
C VAL A 209 -17.76 13.06 21.09
N LEU A 210 -16.92 12.91 22.13
CA LEU A 210 -16.57 11.61 22.69
C LEU A 210 -17.73 11.00 23.49
N THR A 211 -18.52 11.82 24.18
CA THR A 211 -19.64 11.35 25.02
C THR A 211 -20.84 10.92 24.19
N ASP A 212 -21.21 11.68 23.15
CA ASP A 212 -22.36 11.35 22.28
C ASP A 212 -22.01 10.34 21.17
N GLY A 213 -20.72 10.03 21.00
CA GLY A 213 -20.23 9.07 20.01
C GLY A 213 -20.23 9.60 18.57
N SER A 214 -20.50 10.90 18.36
CA SER A 214 -20.49 11.55 17.04
C SER A 214 -19.09 11.61 16.42
N TRP A 215 -18.05 11.41 17.23
CA TRP A 215 -16.66 11.26 16.77
C TRP A 215 -16.50 10.18 15.70
N ARG A 216 -17.40 9.18 15.65
CA ARG A 216 -17.40 8.12 14.63
C ARG A 216 -17.99 8.52 13.29
N THR A 217 -18.58 9.71 13.20
CA THR A 217 -19.32 10.16 12.03
C THR A 217 -18.79 11.46 11.47
N VAL A 218 -18.08 12.25 12.29
CA VAL A 218 -17.43 13.49 11.86
C VAL A 218 -16.34 13.17 10.83
N PRO A 219 -16.34 13.82 9.65
CA PRO A 219 -15.23 13.73 8.72
C PRO A 219 -13.94 14.21 9.37
N ILE A 220 -12.88 13.39 9.35
CA ILE A 220 -11.62 13.77 10.01
C ILE A 220 -10.99 15.00 9.37
N THR A 221 -11.25 15.21 8.08
CA THR A 221 -10.84 16.38 7.30
C THR A 221 -11.49 17.68 7.78
N GLN A 222 -12.67 17.60 8.40
CA GLN A 222 -13.34 18.75 9.01
C GLN A 222 -12.79 19.06 10.41
N VAL A 223 -12.17 18.10 11.09
CA VAL A 223 -11.56 18.33 12.41
C VAL A 223 -10.25 19.12 12.23
N PRO A 224 -10.15 20.36 12.75
CA PRO A 224 -8.94 21.16 12.60
C PRO A 224 -7.80 20.59 13.44
N ILE A 225 -6.55 20.88 13.04
CA ILE A 225 -5.37 20.58 13.85
C ILE A 225 -5.21 21.71 14.88
N ALA A 226 -5.80 21.52 16.05
CA ALA A 226 -5.88 22.49 17.13
C ALA A 226 -5.58 21.77 18.47
N PRO A 227 -4.29 21.47 18.77
CA PRO A 227 -3.90 20.62 19.89
C PRO A 227 -3.97 21.36 21.23
N TYR A 228 -5.17 21.78 21.63
CA TYR A 228 -5.44 22.58 22.82
C TYR A 228 -6.33 21.87 23.85
N ALA A 229 -6.98 20.75 23.52
CA ALA A 229 -7.86 20.06 24.47
C ALA A 229 -7.07 19.44 25.62
N ASP A 230 -7.42 19.79 26.86
CA ASP A 230 -6.86 19.19 28.05
C ASP A 230 -7.59 17.88 28.39
N LEU A 231 -7.09 16.78 27.83
CA LEU A 231 -7.70 15.45 28.00
C LEU A 231 -7.71 14.98 29.46
N ALA A 232 -6.85 15.52 30.33
CA ALA A 232 -6.81 15.16 31.75
C ALA A 232 -8.07 15.62 32.51
N THR A 233 -8.79 16.62 31.99
CA THR A 233 -10.04 17.13 32.59
C THR A 233 -11.27 16.33 32.18
N ILE A 234 -11.16 15.49 31.15
CA ILE A 234 -12.28 14.71 30.58
C ILE A 234 -12.00 13.19 30.55
N PRO A 235 -11.46 12.58 31.63
CA PRO A 235 -10.99 11.19 31.61
C PRO A 235 -12.14 10.19 31.36
N THR A 236 -13.35 10.50 31.83
CA THR A 236 -14.53 9.63 31.65
C THR A 236 -14.91 9.51 30.17
N ALA A 237 -14.91 10.62 29.43
CA ALA A 237 -15.25 10.64 28.01
C ALA A 237 -14.21 9.90 27.16
N VAL A 238 -12.91 10.15 27.43
CA VAL A 238 -11.80 9.45 26.75
C VAL A 238 -11.85 7.95 27.04
N THR A 239 -12.03 7.55 28.30
CA THR A 239 -12.10 6.13 28.70
C THR A 239 -13.31 5.43 28.08
N ALA A 240 -14.46 6.11 27.98
CA ALA A 240 -15.64 5.56 27.33
C ALA A 240 -15.39 5.29 25.84
N ALA A 241 -14.81 6.25 25.11
CA ALA A 241 -14.47 6.08 23.70
C ALA A 241 -13.44 4.96 23.46
N LEU A 242 -12.41 4.86 24.32
CA LEU A 242 -11.43 3.77 24.26
C LEU A 242 -12.08 2.39 24.48
N ARG A 243 -12.98 2.29 25.47
CA ARG A 243 -13.73 1.05 25.75
C ARG A 243 -14.62 0.66 24.58
N GLU A 244 -15.26 1.64 23.96
CA GLU A 244 -16.11 1.43 22.79
C GLU A 244 -15.28 0.91 21.60
N VAL A 245 -14.15 1.55 21.27
CA VAL A 245 -13.24 1.07 20.22
C VAL A 245 -12.73 -0.34 20.52
N HIS A 246 -12.37 -0.64 21.76
CA HIS A 246 -11.97 -1.98 22.17
C HIS A 246 -13.09 -3.01 21.90
N ALA A 247 -14.33 -2.69 22.28
CA ALA A 247 -15.47 -3.58 22.07
C ALA A 247 -15.72 -3.82 20.57
N ILE A 248 -15.63 -2.79 19.73
CA ILE A 248 -15.75 -2.94 18.28
C ILE A 248 -14.62 -3.82 17.74
N ALA A 249 -13.37 -3.55 18.12
CA ALA A 249 -12.21 -4.30 17.65
C ALA A 249 -12.23 -5.79 18.06
N MET A 250 -12.86 -6.11 19.19
CA MET A 250 -13.07 -7.50 19.63
C MET A 250 -14.19 -8.21 18.87
N ASN A 251 -15.27 -7.51 18.55
CA ASN A 251 -16.46 -8.10 17.92
C ASN A 251 -16.39 -8.12 16.38
N ASP A 252 -15.69 -7.17 15.78
CA ASP A 252 -15.51 -7.04 14.34
C ASP A 252 -14.02 -6.81 13.99
N PRO A 253 -13.25 -7.90 13.85
CA PRO A 253 -11.84 -7.81 13.48
C PRO A 253 -11.59 -7.15 12.13
N VAL A 254 -12.55 -7.18 11.20
CA VAL A 254 -12.40 -6.58 9.86
C VAL A 254 -12.71 -5.10 9.93
N GLY A 255 -13.90 -4.71 10.40
CA GLY A 255 -14.36 -3.32 10.46
C GLY A 255 -13.91 -2.50 11.67
N GLY A 256 -13.22 -3.10 12.66
CA GLY A 256 -12.83 -2.40 13.89
C GLY A 256 -11.59 -1.52 13.80
N LEU A 257 -10.76 -1.67 12.76
CA LEU A 257 -9.55 -0.88 12.59
C LEU A 257 -9.82 0.59 12.18
N PRO A 258 -10.74 0.90 11.25
CA PRO A 258 -11.05 2.29 10.90
C PRO A 258 -11.51 3.16 12.08
N PRO A 259 -12.45 2.74 12.97
CA PRO A 259 -12.79 3.51 14.16
C PRO A 259 -11.61 3.74 15.11
N LEU A 260 -10.71 2.75 15.24
CA LEU A 260 -9.49 2.88 16.05
C LEU A 260 -8.56 3.96 15.50
N LEU A 261 -8.27 3.92 14.19
CA LEU A 261 -7.44 4.92 13.52
C LEU A 261 -8.09 6.31 13.55
N HIS A 262 -9.41 6.37 13.40
CA HIS A 262 -10.16 7.62 13.46
C HIS A 262 -10.08 8.26 14.84
N LEU A 263 -10.28 7.49 15.92
CA LEU A 263 -10.13 8.01 17.29
C LEU A 263 -8.70 8.47 17.56
N ALA A 264 -7.70 7.70 17.12
CA ALA A 264 -6.30 8.07 17.26
C ALA A 264 -5.99 9.41 16.58
N GLU A 265 -6.43 9.59 15.34
CA GLU A 265 -6.24 10.83 14.58
C GLU A 265 -7.02 12.00 15.20
N PHE A 266 -8.25 11.76 15.67
CA PHE A 266 -9.07 12.76 16.37
C PHE A 266 -8.37 13.30 17.62
N LEU A 267 -7.89 12.39 18.49
CA LEU A 267 -7.14 12.76 19.69
C LEU A 267 -5.80 13.41 19.36
N ARG A 268 -5.15 13.02 18.25
CA ARG A 268 -3.91 13.64 17.79
C ARG A 268 -4.14 15.10 17.39
N ARG A 269 -5.19 15.38 16.62
CA ARG A 269 -5.54 16.71 16.10
C ARG A 269 -5.93 17.70 17.19
N LEU A 270 -6.68 17.25 18.20
CA LEU A 270 -7.27 18.14 19.20
C LEU A 270 -6.60 18.09 20.58
N GLY A 271 -6.05 16.95 20.98
CA GLY A 271 -5.45 16.79 22.31
C GLY A 271 -4.15 17.60 22.46
N ALA A 272 -4.04 18.39 23.51
CA ALA A 272 -2.78 19.03 23.91
C ALA A 272 -1.73 17.98 24.31
N PRO A 273 -0.43 18.22 24.03
CA PRO A 273 0.64 17.35 24.51
C PRO A 273 0.57 17.22 26.04
N SER A 274 0.28 16.01 26.52
CA SER A 274 0.04 15.73 27.93
C SER A 274 0.20 14.24 28.20
N GLN A 275 0.45 13.87 29.46
CA GLN A 275 0.49 12.47 29.88
C GLN A 275 -0.82 11.74 29.56
N ALA A 276 -1.97 12.39 29.71
CA ALA A 276 -3.27 11.81 29.37
C ALA A 276 -3.40 11.45 27.88
N LYS A 277 -2.83 12.27 26.98
CA LYS A 277 -2.79 11.98 25.53
C LYS A 277 -1.88 10.79 25.23
N ASP A 278 -0.73 10.73 25.88
CA ASP A 278 0.23 9.63 25.72
C ASP A 278 -0.35 8.31 26.23
N GLU A 279 -1.04 8.32 27.38
CA GLU A 279 -1.76 7.17 27.94
C GLU A 279 -2.89 6.70 27.02
N ALA A 280 -3.70 7.61 26.48
CA ALA A 280 -4.75 7.25 25.52
C ALA A 280 -4.17 6.60 24.25
N THR A 281 -3.06 7.14 23.74
CA THR A 281 -2.34 6.57 22.59
C THR A 281 -1.74 5.20 22.93
N GLY A 282 -1.23 5.03 24.15
CA GLY A 282 -0.76 3.76 24.70
C GLY A 282 -1.86 2.69 24.72
N HIS A 283 -3.05 3.04 25.21
CA HIS A 283 -4.21 2.13 25.21
C HIS A 283 -4.64 1.75 23.79
N LEU A 284 -4.63 2.67 22.82
CA LEU A 284 -4.95 2.32 21.42
C LEU A 284 -3.96 1.32 20.83
N ARG A 285 -2.66 1.44 21.17
CA ARG A 285 -1.65 0.44 20.78
C ARG A 285 -1.89 -0.90 21.46
N GLU A 286 -2.28 -0.90 22.74
CA GLU A 286 -2.63 -2.11 23.47
C GLU A 286 -3.87 -2.81 22.87
N ILE A 287 -4.92 -2.06 22.54
CA ILE A 287 -6.08 -2.58 21.82
C ILE A 287 -5.64 -3.24 20.50
N THR A 288 -4.78 -2.57 19.72
CA THR A 288 -4.28 -3.11 18.45
C THR A 288 -3.52 -4.42 18.63
N ARG A 289 -2.68 -4.54 19.68
CA ARG A 289 -1.93 -5.77 20.00
C ARG A 289 -2.85 -6.91 20.43
N ASN A 290 -3.78 -6.61 21.33
CA ASN A 290 -4.55 -7.63 22.04
C ASN A 290 -5.80 -8.09 21.28
N THR A 291 -6.17 -7.42 20.20
CA THR A 291 -7.29 -7.77 19.33
C THR A 291 -6.82 -8.44 18.05
N ARG A 292 -7.73 -9.09 17.32
CA ARG A 292 -7.45 -9.75 16.03
C ARG A 292 -7.67 -8.85 14.82
N LEU A 293 -7.60 -7.53 14.99
CA LEU A 293 -7.81 -6.54 13.94
C LEU A 293 -7.04 -6.88 12.67
N ARG A 294 -7.72 -6.72 11.54
CA ARG A 294 -7.24 -7.01 10.19
C ARG A 294 -7.08 -5.71 9.38
N PRO A 295 -6.13 -5.64 8.44
CA PRO A 295 -5.87 -4.44 7.66
C PRO A 295 -6.91 -4.18 6.54
N ASP A 296 -7.71 -5.19 6.19
CA ASP A 296 -8.59 -5.25 5.01
C ASP A 296 -9.56 -4.07 4.92
N ALA A 297 -10.29 -3.73 5.99
CA ALA A 297 -11.28 -2.66 5.94
C ALA A 297 -10.67 -1.26 5.88
N ALA A 298 -9.41 -1.09 6.28
CA ALA A 298 -8.69 0.17 6.12
C ALA A 298 -8.28 0.41 4.64
N LEU A 299 -8.35 -0.62 3.80
CA LEU A 299 -8.03 -0.56 2.37
C LEU A 299 -9.27 -0.64 1.49
N ALA A 300 -10.33 -1.31 1.96
CA ALA A 300 -11.63 -1.36 1.29
C ALA A 300 -12.33 -0.01 1.44
N SER A 301 -12.48 0.72 0.34
CA SER A 301 -13.29 1.93 0.35
C SER A 301 -14.77 1.58 0.60
N VAL A 302 -15.41 2.41 1.44
CA VAL A 302 -16.85 2.75 1.44
C VAL A 302 -17.77 2.18 2.55
N SER A 303 -17.55 1.02 3.19
CA SER A 303 -18.59 0.47 4.11
C SER A 303 -18.35 0.50 5.63
N HIS A 304 -17.13 0.72 6.12
CA HIS A 304 -16.81 0.66 7.57
C HIS A 304 -16.19 1.94 8.14
N TRP A 305 -15.95 2.95 7.29
CA TRP A 305 -15.46 4.25 7.71
C TRP A 305 -16.64 5.17 8.00
N PRO A 306 -16.62 6.07 9.02
CA PRO A 306 -17.32 7.36 8.91
C PRO A 306 -17.17 7.87 7.49
N ALA A 307 -18.27 8.19 6.80
CA ALA A 307 -18.36 8.28 5.34
C ALA A 307 -17.40 9.25 4.60
N VAL A 308 -16.33 9.81 5.20
CA VAL A 308 -15.55 10.92 4.65
C VAL A 308 -14.07 10.98 5.10
N ALA A 309 -13.29 9.88 5.09
CA ALA A 309 -11.83 10.02 5.18
C ALA A 309 -11.05 8.83 4.57
N PRO A 310 -10.32 9.00 3.45
CA PRO A 310 -9.37 7.99 3.01
C PRO A 310 -8.22 7.86 4.02
N ILE A 311 -7.58 6.68 4.06
CA ILE A 311 -6.41 6.40 4.92
C ILE A 311 -5.28 7.44 4.75
N SER A 312 -5.25 8.15 3.62
CA SER A 312 -4.30 9.23 3.33
C SER A 312 -4.44 10.45 4.24
N GLU A 313 -5.57 10.63 4.92
CA GLU A 313 -5.84 11.75 5.86
C GLU A 313 -5.38 11.47 7.29
N ILE A 314 -4.97 10.23 7.57
CA ILE A 314 -4.41 9.82 8.86
C ILE A 314 -2.93 10.16 8.89
N ASP A 315 -2.46 10.69 10.02
CA ASP A 315 -1.05 11.00 10.21
C ASP A 315 -0.17 9.75 10.10
N TRP A 316 0.92 9.87 9.35
CA TRP A 316 1.90 8.82 9.11
C TRP A 316 2.46 8.17 10.39
N THR A 317 2.64 8.92 11.48
CA THR A 317 3.12 8.35 12.75
C THR A 317 2.10 7.40 13.38
N LEU A 318 0.80 7.65 13.17
CA LEU A 318 -0.28 6.76 13.61
C LEU A 318 -0.38 5.54 12.70
N LEU A 319 -0.24 5.71 11.38
CA LEU A 319 -0.20 4.58 10.45
C LEU A 319 0.95 3.63 10.78
N GLY A 320 2.15 4.17 11.05
CA GLY A 320 3.31 3.36 11.43
C GLY A 320 3.20 2.71 12.81
N SER A 321 2.47 3.32 13.76
CA SER A 321 2.37 2.81 15.14
C SER A 321 1.12 2.00 15.45
N LEU A 322 0.08 2.04 14.61
CA LEU A 322 -1.17 1.30 14.81
C LEU A 322 -1.48 0.39 13.62
N TRP A 323 -1.54 0.94 12.40
CA TRP A 323 -1.92 0.14 11.24
C TRP A 323 -0.87 -0.90 10.86
N ARG A 324 0.42 -0.53 10.90
CA ARG A 324 1.54 -1.46 10.59
C ARG A 324 1.46 -2.77 11.36
N MET A 325 1.09 -2.67 12.64
CA MET A 325 0.98 -3.81 13.55
C MET A 325 -0.06 -4.84 13.11
N THR A 326 -1.02 -4.45 12.27
CA THR A 326 -2.08 -5.32 11.75
C THR A 326 -1.75 -5.93 10.39
N LEU A 327 -0.78 -5.36 9.65
CA LEU A 327 -0.56 -5.72 8.24
C LEU A 327 -0.13 -7.18 8.05
N HIS A 328 0.61 -7.77 9.00
CA HIS A 328 1.01 -9.18 8.94
C HIS A 328 -0.18 -10.17 8.94
N ARG A 329 -1.38 -9.70 9.29
CA ARG A 329 -2.63 -10.49 9.32
C ARG A 329 -3.42 -10.39 8.02
N GLY A 330 -3.01 -9.50 7.11
CA GLY A 330 -3.56 -9.42 5.76
C GLY A 330 -3.07 -10.58 4.90
N ASP A 331 -3.85 -10.97 3.90
CA ASP A 331 -3.38 -11.95 2.92
C ASP A 331 -2.34 -11.34 1.95
N ALA A 332 -1.55 -12.21 1.32
CA ALA A 332 -0.49 -11.78 0.40
C ALA A 332 -1.04 -10.95 -0.78
N GLN A 333 -2.24 -11.29 -1.26
CA GLN A 333 -2.87 -10.59 -2.38
C GLN A 333 -3.14 -9.13 -2.00
N LEU A 334 -3.79 -8.87 -0.86
CA LEU A 334 -4.06 -7.55 -0.32
C LEU A 334 -2.78 -6.74 -0.15
N LEU A 335 -1.75 -7.32 0.48
CA LEU A 335 -0.49 -6.62 0.75
C LEU A 335 0.22 -6.17 -0.54
N THR A 336 0.12 -6.95 -1.62
CA THR A 336 0.69 -6.56 -2.93
C THR A 336 -0.06 -5.43 -3.64
N THR A 337 -1.28 -5.09 -3.21
CA THR A 337 -2.07 -3.98 -3.78
C THR A 337 -1.76 -2.62 -3.15
N ILE A 338 -1.10 -2.60 -1.99
CA ILE A 338 -0.78 -1.36 -1.28
C ILE A 338 0.29 -0.59 -2.07
N SER A 339 0.01 0.69 -2.34
CA SER A 339 0.92 1.55 -3.12
C SER A 339 2.25 1.80 -2.40
N ALA A 340 3.31 2.08 -3.17
CA ALA A 340 4.61 2.44 -2.61
C ALA A 340 4.52 3.68 -1.71
N GLY A 341 3.76 4.70 -2.10
CA GLY A 341 3.54 5.89 -1.27
C GLY A 341 2.88 5.59 0.07
N THR A 342 1.96 4.62 0.13
CA THR A 342 1.36 4.15 1.39
C THR A 342 2.36 3.37 2.23
N TRP A 343 3.14 2.47 1.63
CA TRP A 343 4.20 1.74 2.33
C TRP A 343 5.24 2.65 2.95
N LEU A 344 5.64 3.69 2.22
CA LEU A 344 6.51 4.74 2.74
C LEU A 344 5.91 5.37 3.99
N LYS A 345 4.63 5.76 3.99
CA LYS A 345 3.98 6.34 5.18
C LYS A 345 3.94 5.40 6.39
N VAL A 346 3.86 4.08 6.17
CA VAL A 346 3.79 3.07 7.23
C VAL A 346 5.16 2.79 7.86
N PHE A 347 6.23 2.78 7.06
CA PHE A 347 7.59 2.49 7.55
C PHE A 347 8.41 3.75 7.89
N LEU A 348 8.12 4.91 7.28
CA LEU A 348 8.79 6.18 7.59
C LEU A 348 8.26 6.79 8.88
N THR A 349 8.90 6.46 10.00
CA THR A 349 8.68 7.16 11.28
C THR A 349 9.40 8.52 11.34
N THR A 350 10.35 8.79 10.44
CA THR A 350 11.09 10.06 10.30
C THR A 350 11.50 10.25 8.84
N ARG A 351 11.64 11.50 8.37
CA ARG A 351 12.04 11.85 6.99
C ARG A 351 13.48 11.38 6.64
N GLN A 352 13.74 10.09 6.53
CA GLN A 352 14.93 9.58 5.88
C GLN A 352 14.57 9.17 4.45
N ASN A 353 15.47 9.45 3.51
CA ASN A 353 15.25 9.15 2.10
C ASN A 353 15.11 7.64 1.91
N ALA A 354 14.45 7.20 0.83
CA ALA A 354 14.41 5.79 0.39
C ALA A 354 15.75 5.13 0.11
N ALA A 355 16.83 5.85 0.36
CA ALA A 355 18.21 5.46 0.26
C ALA A 355 18.74 4.67 1.46
N ASP A 356 18.21 4.86 2.67
CA ASP A 356 18.89 4.47 3.92
C ASP A 356 18.33 3.18 4.58
N GLY A 357 17.40 2.49 3.93
CA GLY A 357 16.63 1.41 4.54
C GLY A 357 15.53 1.95 5.47
N PHE A 358 14.39 1.28 5.53
CA PHE A 358 13.22 1.75 6.31
C PHE A 358 12.75 0.76 7.36
N LEU A 359 13.45 -0.37 7.50
CA LEU A 359 13.18 -1.28 8.58
C LEU A 359 13.55 -0.60 9.91
N PRO A 360 12.68 -0.65 10.94
CA PRO A 360 13.04 -0.13 12.26
C PRO A 360 14.32 -0.78 12.77
N ALA A 361 15.15 -0.04 13.51
CA ALA A 361 16.44 -0.54 14.01
C ALA A 361 16.33 -1.86 14.82
N ASN A 362 15.19 -2.08 15.48
CA ASN A 362 14.83 -3.34 16.12
C ASN A 362 13.47 -3.79 15.55
N PRO A 363 13.46 -4.50 14.40
CA PRO A 363 12.23 -4.90 13.75
C PRO A 363 11.52 -5.98 14.59
N SER A 364 10.19 -5.86 14.72
CA SER A 364 9.41 -6.95 15.30
C SER A 364 9.22 -8.09 14.28
N PRO A 365 8.82 -9.30 14.72
CA PRO A 365 8.48 -10.39 13.79
C PRO A 365 7.40 -9.99 12.76
N GLU A 366 6.46 -9.14 13.15
CA GLU A 366 5.43 -8.58 12.28
C GLU A 366 6.02 -7.60 11.25
N ASP A 367 7.00 -6.77 11.64
CA ASP A 367 7.69 -5.87 10.72
C ASP A 367 8.44 -6.67 9.64
N LEU A 368 9.16 -7.73 10.04
CA LEU A 368 9.88 -8.62 9.12
C LEU A 368 8.94 -9.34 8.14
N ALA A 369 7.73 -9.70 8.58
CA ALA A 369 6.74 -10.39 7.75
C ALA A 369 6.15 -9.50 6.65
N VAL A 370 6.08 -8.19 6.92
CA VAL A 370 5.40 -7.23 6.05
C VAL A 370 6.38 -6.46 5.16
N TYR A 371 7.60 -6.23 5.63
CA TYR A 371 8.63 -5.49 4.89
C TYR A 371 8.90 -5.97 3.45
N PRO A 372 8.93 -7.28 3.14
CA PRO A 372 9.18 -7.74 1.78
C PRO A 372 8.15 -7.23 0.76
N TYR A 373 6.90 -7.04 1.18
CA TYR A 373 5.84 -6.46 0.34
C TYR A 373 6.06 -4.96 0.09
N ALA A 374 6.53 -4.23 1.10
CA ALA A 374 6.90 -2.82 0.96
C ALA A 374 8.09 -2.65 0.00
N ALA A 375 9.14 -3.46 0.16
CA ALA A 375 10.30 -3.50 -0.72
C ALA A 375 9.88 -3.80 -2.17
N LEU A 376 9.01 -4.80 -2.37
CA LEU A 376 8.51 -5.16 -3.69
C LEU A 376 7.71 -4.03 -4.35
N ALA A 377 6.83 -3.36 -3.60
CA ALA A 377 6.06 -2.23 -4.10
C ALA A 377 6.96 -1.07 -4.54
N LEU A 378 7.97 -0.73 -3.74
CA LEU A 378 8.96 0.31 -4.05
C LEU A 378 9.83 -0.02 -5.27
N LEU A 379 10.19 -1.30 -5.44
CA LEU A 379 10.97 -1.74 -6.60
C LEU A 379 10.17 -1.69 -7.91
N ARG A 380 8.85 -1.93 -7.83
CA ARG A 380 7.90 -1.88 -8.95
C ARG A 380 7.48 -0.47 -9.32
N ASP A 381 7.27 0.39 -8.33
CA ASP A 381 6.74 1.74 -8.52
C ASP A 381 7.86 2.77 -8.72
N GLN A 382 8.08 3.16 -9.97
CA GLN A 382 9.09 4.14 -10.39
C GLN A 382 8.46 5.48 -10.79
N LYS A 383 7.13 5.66 -10.63
CA LYS A 383 6.41 6.75 -11.31
C LYS A 383 6.36 8.06 -10.51
N ASP A 384 6.37 8.00 -9.18
CA ASP A 384 6.01 9.16 -8.34
C ASP A 384 7.15 9.72 -7.45
N GLY A 385 8.43 9.41 -7.74
CA GLY A 385 9.57 9.91 -6.95
C GLY A 385 10.92 9.90 -7.66
N THR A 386 11.97 10.36 -6.97
CA THR A 386 13.36 10.26 -7.45
C THR A 386 13.71 8.78 -7.64
N PRO A 387 14.15 8.35 -8.84
CA PRO A 387 14.44 6.95 -9.10
C PRO A 387 15.55 6.43 -8.17
N LEU A 388 15.34 5.26 -7.58
CA LEU A 388 16.35 4.55 -6.81
C LEU A 388 17.56 4.24 -7.69
N THR A 389 18.77 4.47 -7.17
CA THR A 389 20.01 4.05 -7.83
C THR A 389 20.11 2.52 -7.91
N PRO A 390 20.91 1.95 -8.84
CA PRO A 390 21.10 0.50 -8.93
C PRO A 390 21.55 -0.14 -7.61
N GLN A 391 22.41 0.55 -6.85
CA GLN A 391 22.85 0.08 -5.54
C GLN A 391 21.70 0.02 -4.53
N GLN A 392 20.94 1.10 -4.40
CA GLN A 392 19.78 1.16 -3.49
C GLN A 392 18.71 0.11 -3.82
N ARG A 393 18.48 -0.16 -5.12
CA ARG A 393 17.57 -1.24 -5.54
C ARG A 393 18.08 -2.60 -5.06
N THR A 394 19.39 -2.83 -5.17
CA THR A 394 20.03 -4.07 -4.74
C THR A 394 19.94 -4.22 -3.22
N ASP A 395 20.29 -3.19 -2.46
CA ASP A 395 20.23 -3.20 -0.99
C ASP A 395 18.80 -3.44 -0.49
N LEU A 396 17.80 -2.77 -1.09
CA LEU A 396 16.39 -2.95 -0.76
C LEU A 396 15.88 -4.37 -1.07
N ALA A 397 16.31 -4.96 -2.19
CA ALA A 397 15.96 -6.34 -2.52
C ALA A 397 16.61 -7.35 -1.55
N ILE A 398 17.87 -7.13 -1.18
CA ILE A 398 18.60 -7.96 -0.20
C ILE A 398 17.89 -7.90 1.14
N GLU A 399 17.64 -6.70 1.67
CA GLU A 399 16.98 -6.52 2.98
C GLU A 399 15.56 -7.09 2.97
N GLY A 400 14.81 -6.93 1.87
CA GLY A 400 13.49 -7.54 1.68
C GLY A 400 13.52 -9.06 1.68
N ILE A 401 14.49 -9.67 1.00
CA ILE A 401 14.68 -11.13 0.97
C ILE A 401 15.10 -11.63 2.37
N GLU A 402 16.08 -11.01 3.00
CA GLU A 402 16.55 -11.41 4.33
C GLU A 402 15.45 -11.29 5.39
N SER A 403 14.66 -10.21 5.35
CA SER A 403 13.50 -10.04 6.22
C SER A 403 12.47 -11.16 6.00
N CYS A 404 12.20 -11.50 4.74
CA CYS A 404 11.27 -12.58 4.39
C CYS A 404 11.75 -13.94 4.92
N LEU A 405 13.05 -14.23 4.77
CA LEU A 405 13.65 -15.50 5.19
C LEU A 405 13.75 -15.62 6.72
N ALA A 406 13.89 -14.50 7.42
CA ALA A 406 13.88 -14.44 8.89
C ALA A 406 12.45 -14.45 9.48
N ALA A 407 11.43 -14.05 8.73
CA ALA A 407 10.07 -13.94 9.23
C ALA A 407 9.39 -15.31 9.43
N GLU A 408 9.10 -15.69 10.67
CA GLU A 408 8.37 -16.93 11.00
C GLU A 408 6.88 -16.86 10.62
N LEU A 409 6.31 -15.65 10.52
CA LEU A 409 4.90 -15.42 10.21
C LEU A 409 4.56 -15.57 8.71
N VAL A 410 5.57 -15.67 7.85
CA VAL A 410 5.39 -15.83 6.39
C VAL A 410 5.46 -17.32 6.07
N SER A 411 4.48 -17.87 5.37
CA SER A 411 4.52 -19.28 4.96
C SER A 411 5.68 -19.55 3.99
N ASP A 412 6.17 -20.79 3.90
CA ASP A 412 7.24 -21.12 2.95
C ASP A 412 6.81 -20.88 1.49
N ALA A 413 5.52 -21.11 1.17
CA ALA A 413 4.97 -20.85 -0.16
C ALA A 413 4.94 -19.34 -0.50
N ASP A 414 4.52 -18.51 0.44
CA ASP A 414 4.53 -17.05 0.27
C ASP A 414 5.96 -16.51 0.22
N SER A 415 6.86 -17.07 1.02
CA SER A 415 8.28 -16.72 1.01
C SER A 415 8.94 -17.03 -0.32
N ARG A 416 8.67 -18.21 -0.90
CA ARG A 416 9.12 -18.54 -2.26
C ARG A 416 8.56 -17.54 -3.27
N THR A 417 7.26 -17.25 -3.22
CA THR A 417 6.64 -16.29 -4.14
C THR A 417 7.29 -14.91 -4.04
N LEU A 418 7.44 -14.37 -2.83
CA LEU A 418 8.03 -13.05 -2.58
C LEU A 418 9.49 -12.96 -3.00
N THR A 419 10.32 -13.92 -2.59
CA THR A 419 11.75 -13.95 -2.97
C THR A 419 11.91 -14.04 -4.48
N GLY A 420 11.06 -14.82 -5.17
CA GLY A 420 11.03 -14.89 -6.62
C GLY A 420 10.65 -13.56 -7.29
N GLU A 421 9.65 -12.86 -6.77
CA GLU A 421 9.26 -11.53 -7.26
C GLU A 421 10.37 -10.48 -7.05
N LEU A 422 11.00 -10.47 -5.88
CA LEU A 422 12.10 -9.55 -5.55
C LEU A 422 13.32 -9.77 -6.43
N LEU A 423 13.76 -11.03 -6.60
CA LEU A 423 14.88 -11.38 -7.48
C LEU A 423 14.60 -11.01 -8.94
N ARG A 424 13.34 -11.11 -9.40
CA ARG A 424 12.97 -10.68 -10.76
C ARG A 424 13.09 -9.16 -10.95
N GLN A 425 12.83 -8.37 -9.91
CA GLN A 425 13.00 -6.91 -9.98
C GLN A 425 14.48 -6.50 -9.92
N VAL A 426 15.33 -7.31 -9.27
CA VAL A 426 16.76 -7.02 -9.09
C VAL A 426 17.60 -8.30 -9.22
N PRO A 427 17.92 -8.74 -10.46
CA PRO A 427 18.72 -9.94 -10.69
C PRO A 427 20.12 -9.88 -10.08
N ALA A 428 20.69 -8.69 -9.86
CA ALA A 428 22.00 -8.50 -9.24
C ALA A 428 22.10 -9.08 -7.81
N ALA A 429 20.98 -9.18 -7.09
CA ALA A 429 20.94 -9.74 -5.73
C ALA A 429 21.21 -11.26 -5.68
N THR A 430 21.19 -11.95 -6.83
CA THR A 430 21.50 -13.39 -6.95
C THR A 430 22.91 -13.77 -6.45
N VAL A 431 23.83 -12.80 -6.30
CA VAL A 431 25.15 -13.05 -5.70
C VAL A 431 25.07 -13.59 -4.26
N HIS A 432 24.00 -13.31 -3.53
CA HIS A 432 23.77 -13.80 -2.17
C HIS A 432 23.01 -15.13 -2.10
N LEU A 433 22.60 -15.68 -3.25
CA LEU A 433 21.69 -16.83 -3.33
C LEU A 433 22.26 -18.08 -2.65
N SER A 434 23.56 -18.34 -2.76
CA SER A 434 24.22 -19.48 -2.10
C SER A 434 24.09 -19.40 -0.58
N THR A 435 24.35 -18.23 0.00
CA THR A 435 24.23 -17.98 1.45
C THR A 435 22.81 -18.19 1.93
N TRP A 436 21.83 -17.66 1.19
CA TRP A 436 20.42 -17.80 1.56
C TRP A 436 19.92 -19.24 1.47
N LEU A 437 20.27 -19.96 0.40
CA LEU A 437 19.86 -21.36 0.23
C LEU A 437 20.50 -22.29 1.26
N ALA A 438 21.75 -22.04 1.64
CA ALA A 438 22.42 -22.80 2.69
C ALA A 438 21.70 -22.67 4.05
N ARG A 439 21.07 -21.52 4.33
CA ARG A 439 20.35 -21.27 5.59
C ARG A 439 18.87 -21.63 5.53
N HIS A 440 18.21 -21.41 4.38
CA HIS A 440 16.75 -21.52 4.22
C HIS A 440 16.35 -22.21 2.90
N PRO A 441 16.70 -23.49 2.69
CA PRO A 441 16.57 -24.17 1.39
C PRO A 441 15.12 -24.29 0.88
N GLY A 442 14.12 -24.29 1.77
CA GLY A 442 12.70 -24.42 1.41
C GLY A 442 11.95 -23.11 1.12
N ARG A 443 12.57 -21.96 1.40
CA ARG A 443 11.90 -20.64 1.42
C ARG A 443 12.23 -19.73 0.23
N ILE A 444 13.08 -20.19 -0.69
CA ILE A 444 13.55 -19.39 -1.84
C ILE A 444 12.95 -19.93 -3.13
N ALA A 445 12.47 -19.06 -4.01
CA ALA A 445 11.93 -19.47 -5.32
C ALA A 445 12.94 -20.24 -6.18
N GLY A 446 12.51 -21.37 -6.74
CA GLY A 446 13.27 -22.14 -7.73
C GLY A 446 13.57 -21.36 -9.02
N ALA A 447 12.74 -20.37 -9.38
CA ALA A 447 12.95 -19.57 -10.60
C ALA A 447 14.25 -18.77 -10.59
N GLY A 448 14.64 -18.17 -9.45
CA GLY A 448 15.90 -17.45 -9.33
C GLY A 448 17.13 -18.38 -9.36
N MET A 449 16.98 -19.60 -8.82
CA MET A 449 17.99 -20.65 -8.93
C MET A 449 18.19 -21.07 -10.38
N ARG A 450 17.07 -21.24 -11.10
CA ARG A 450 17.05 -21.69 -12.49
C ARG A 450 17.86 -20.79 -13.41
N GLU A 451 17.64 -19.48 -13.38
CA GLU A 451 18.38 -18.53 -14.22
C GLU A 451 19.89 -18.57 -13.92
N THR A 452 20.25 -18.59 -12.64
CA THR A 452 21.67 -18.62 -12.22
C THR A 452 22.37 -19.91 -12.65
N VAL A 453 21.69 -21.06 -12.54
CA VAL A 453 22.23 -22.37 -12.94
C VAL A 453 22.32 -22.50 -14.46
N ILE A 454 21.30 -22.06 -15.21
CA ILE A 454 21.23 -22.25 -16.67
C ILE A 454 22.19 -21.30 -17.39
N SER A 455 22.15 -20.00 -17.08
CA SER A 455 22.82 -18.96 -17.87
C SER A 455 23.84 -18.13 -17.08
N GLY A 456 23.83 -18.21 -15.75
CA GLY A 456 24.71 -17.43 -14.87
C GLY A 456 26.18 -17.89 -14.90
N ALA A 457 27.06 -17.05 -14.33
CA ALA A 457 28.45 -17.41 -14.08
C ALA A 457 28.52 -18.61 -13.10
N PRO A 458 29.46 -19.55 -13.30
CA PRO A 458 29.56 -20.73 -12.46
C PRO A 458 29.91 -20.34 -11.01
N ASN A 459 29.03 -20.69 -10.07
CA ASN A 459 29.25 -20.55 -8.62
C ASN A 459 29.24 -21.95 -7.99
N PRO A 460 30.41 -22.51 -7.60
CA PRO A 460 30.53 -23.87 -7.10
C PRO A 460 29.61 -24.15 -5.89
N ASP A 461 29.53 -23.22 -4.94
CA ASP A 461 28.73 -23.38 -3.73
C ASP A 461 27.25 -23.45 -4.06
N LEU A 462 26.76 -22.54 -4.91
CA LEU A 462 25.37 -22.54 -5.36
C LEU A 462 25.02 -23.82 -6.12
N LEU A 463 25.88 -24.20 -7.07
CA LEU A 463 25.67 -25.39 -7.88
C LEU A 463 25.65 -26.65 -7.00
N GLN A 464 26.53 -26.73 -5.99
CA GLN A 464 26.56 -27.82 -5.03
C GLN A 464 25.26 -27.92 -4.24
N ILE A 465 24.77 -26.80 -3.69
CA ILE A 465 23.51 -26.75 -2.94
C ILE A 465 22.34 -27.23 -3.80
N VAL A 466 22.23 -26.75 -5.05
CA VAL A 466 21.17 -27.15 -5.98
C VAL A 466 21.30 -28.63 -6.38
N ALA A 467 22.51 -29.12 -6.65
CA ALA A 467 22.74 -30.50 -7.08
C ALA A 467 22.48 -31.55 -5.99
N THR A 468 22.54 -31.16 -4.71
CA THR A 468 22.27 -32.02 -3.54
C THR A 468 20.91 -31.78 -2.89
N ALA A 469 20.07 -30.92 -3.46
CA ALA A 469 18.77 -30.62 -2.89
C ALA A 469 17.90 -31.89 -2.78
N GLY A 470 17.26 -32.04 -1.63
CA GLY A 470 16.40 -33.19 -1.33
C GLY A 470 15.09 -33.20 -2.15
N PRO A 471 14.34 -34.30 -2.11
CA PRO A 471 13.06 -34.45 -2.82
C PRO A 471 11.98 -33.43 -2.39
N ASP A 472 12.14 -32.80 -1.22
CA ASP A 472 11.23 -31.78 -0.70
C ASP A 472 11.51 -30.36 -1.24
N SER A 473 12.49 -30.21 -2.15
CA SER A 473 12.80 -28.92 -2.76
C SER A 473 11.82 -28.57 -3.89
N ASP A 474 11.38 -27.31 -3.94
CA ASP A 474 10.50 -26.76 -5.01
C ASP A 474 11.28 -26.49 -6.32
N GLN A 475 12.23 -27.37 -6.63
CA GLN A 475 13.09 -27.24 -7.81
C GLN A 475 12.42 -27.88 -9.01
N PRO A 476 12.47 -27.24 -10.19
CA PRO A 476 12.04 -27.87 -11.44
C PRO A 476 12.81 -29.17 -11.71
N ASP A 477 12.12 -30.19 -12.20
CA ASP A 477 12.72 -31.44 -12.62
C ASP A 477 13.87 -31.21 -13.59
N GLY A 478 15.04 -31.80 -13.30
CA GLY A 478 16.26 -31.68 -14.11
C GLY A 478 17.16 -30.48 -13.76
N LEU A 479 16.72 -29.54 -12.90
CA LEU A 479 17.57 -28.41 -12.50
C LEU A 479 18.79 -28.85 -11.68
N ALA A 480 18.60 -29.80 -10.74
CA ALA A 480 19.70 -30.38 -9.96
C ALA A 480 20.73 -31.10 -10.84
N ASP A 481 20.29 -31.76 -11.92
CA ASP A 481 21.17 -32.44 -12.85
C ASP A 481 21.90 -31.44 -13.78
N ALA A 482 21.25 -30.35 -14.20
CA ALA A 482 21.93 -29.25 -14.90
C ALA A 482 23.01 -28.59 -14.03
N ALA A 483 22.73 -28.37 -12.74
CA ALA A 483 23.72 -27.88 -11.79
C ALA A 483 24.89 -28.85 -11.62
N ARG A 484 24.60 -30.16 -11.54
CA ARG A 484 25.63 -31.22 -11.45
C ARG A 484 26.53 -31.28 -12.67
N LEU A 485 25.99 -31.12 -13.88
CA LEU A 485 26.81 -31.06 -15.10
C LEU A 485 27.81 -29.89 -15.02
N ARG A 486 27.37 -28.71 -14.58
CA ARG A 486 28.27 -27.56 -14.43
C ARG A 486 29.30 -27.74 -13.33
N LEU A 487 28.97 -28.40 -12.22
CA LEU A 487 29.95 -28.79 -11.20
C LEU A 487 31.04 -29.68 -11.79
N TRP A 488 30.66 -30.68 -12.58
CA TRP A 488 31.63 -31.57 -13.20
C TRP A 488 32.54 -30.86 -14.21
N ILE A 489 32.07 -29.79 -14.84
CA ILE A 489 32.95 -28.98 -15.70
C ILE A 489 34.04 -28.28 -14.88
N LEU A 490 33.70 -27.84 -13.68
CA LEU A 490 34.67 -27.24 -12.74
C LEU A 490 35.61 -28.29 -12.16
N ASP A 491 35.07 -29.44 -11.76
CA ASP A 491 35.81 -30.58 -11.22
C ASP A 491 35.27 -31.92 -11.75
N PRO A 492 35.91 -32.51 -12.79
CA PRO A 492 35.47 -33.76 -13.40
C PRO A 492 35.66 -34.99 -12.50
N SER A 493 36.41 -34.88 -11.39
CA SER A 493 36.69 -36.02 -10.50
C SER A 493 35.44 -36.60 -9.85
N GLY A 494 34.36 -35.82 -9.76
CA GLY A 494 33.06 -36.26 -9.24
C GLY A 494 32.24 -37.13 -10.20
N ILE A 495 32.72 -37.43 -11.41
CA ILE A 495 32.01 -38.28 -12.37
C ILE A 495 32.33 -39.75 -12.06
N GLU A 496 31.38 -40.45 -11.43
CA GLU A 496 31.56 -41.86 -11.03
C GLU A 496 31.66 -42.83 -12.22
N SER A 497 30.91 -42.57 -13.30
CA SER A 497 30.87 -43.43 -14.49
C SER A 497 30.23 -42.73 -15.69
N ARG A 498 30.51 -43.23 -16.90
CA ARG A 498 29.81 -42.84 -18.14
C ARG A 498 28.30 -42.95 -18.02
N GLN A 499 27.77 -44.02 -17.43
CA GLN A 499 26.33 -44.21 -17.27
C GLN A 499 25.71 -43.15 -16.36
N ARG A 500 26.40 -42.80 -15.25
CA ARG A 500 25.96 -41.73 -14.35
C ARG A 500 25.95 -40.38 -15.06
N TYR A 501 26.97 -40.09 -15.86
CA TYR A 501 27.01 -38.89 -16.70
C TYR A 501 25.83 -38.83 -17.68
N LEU A 502 25.60 -39.89 -18.47
CA LEU A 502 24.51 -39.95 -19.46
C LEU A 502 23.13 -39.81 -18.83
N SER A 503 22.86 -40.47 -17.69
CA SER A 503 21.60 -40.32 -16.97
C SER A 503 21.38 -38.90 -16.41
N THR A 504 22.46 -38.20 -16.07
CA THR A 504 22.40 -36.79 -15.62
C THR A 504 22.10 -35.87 -16.80
N VAL A 505 22.71 -36.11 -17.97
CA VAL A 505 22.40 -35.38 -19.21
C VAL A 505 20.95 -35.57 -19.64
N GLU A 506 20.44 -36.80 -19.61
CA GLU A 506 19.03 -37.10 -19.94
C GLU A 506 18.05 -36.32 -19.06
N ARG A 507 18.29 -36.32 -17.74
CA ARG A 507 17.45 -35.59 -16.77
C ARG A 507 17.58 -34.08 -16.93
N ALA A 508 18.78 -33.54 -17.15
CA ALA A 508 18.97 -32.12 -17.41
C ALA A 508 18.21 -31.67 -18.67
N LEU A 509 18.22 -32.48 -19.76
CA LEU A 509 17.42 -32.24 -20.97
C LEU A 509 15.91 -32.42 -20.78
N SER A 510 15.45 -32.79 -19.58
CA SER A 510 14.03 -32.80 -19.24
C SER A 510 13.57 -31.47 -18.64
N LEU A 511 14.51 -30.58 -18.31
CA LEU A 511 14.21 -29.26 -17.77
C LEU A 511 13.47 -28.41 -18.83
N PRO A 512 12.24 -27.93 -18.56
CA PRO A 512 11.45 -27.16 -19.51
C PRO A 512 12.16 -25.89 -19.97
N ASP A 513 12.11 -25.57 -21.27
CA ASP A 513 12.70 -24.38 -21.89
C ASP A 513 14.22 -24.15 -21.63
N LEU A 514 14.96 -25.16 -21.16
CA LEU A 514 16.40 -25.08 -20.88
C LEU A 514 17.19 -24.38 -21.99
N LEU A 515 16.96 -24.80 -23.24
CA LEU A 515 17.71 -24.33 -24.41
C LEU A 515 17.22 -22.96 -24.91
N ARG A 516 15.95 -22.63 -24.68
CA ARG A 516 15.37 -21.33 -25.03
C ARG A 516 15.82 -20.22 -24.09
N SER A 517 16.19 -20.57 -22.85
CA SER A 517 16.73 -19.63 -21.86
C SER A 517 18.16 -19.14 -22.17
N GLY A 518 18.80 -19.62 -23.25
CA GLY A 518 20.17 -19.22 -23.59
C GLY A 518 21.19 -19.75 -22.56
N PRO A 519 21.34 -21.08 -22.44
CA PRO A 519 22.24 -21.69 -21.47
C PRO A 519 23.69 -21.24 -21.67
N ALA A 520 24.44 -21.24 -20.56
CA ALA A 520 25.87 -20.97 -20.54
C ALA A 520 26.63 -21.96 -21.43
N SER A 521 27.74 -21.50 -22.03
CA SER A 521 28.51 -22.28 -23.01
C SER A 521 29.05 -23.59 -22.44
N ASP A 522 29.43 -23.58 -21.16
CA ASP A 522 29.88 -24.75 -20.42
C ASP A 522 28.78 -25.83 -20.36
N LEU A 523 27.57 -25.46 -19.92
CA LEU A 523 26.43 -26.37 -19.86
C LEU A 523 26.06 -26.90 -21.25
N LEU A 524 26.09 -26.05 -22.29
CA LEU A 524 25.86 -26.48 -23.67
C LEU A 524 26.87 -27.53 -24.13
N ALA A 525 28.16 -27.33 -23.87
CA ALA A 525 29.21 -28.29 -24.22
C ALA A 525 29.02 -29.64 -23.51
N ALA A 526 28.65 -29.63 -22.22
CA ALA A 526 28.38 -30.85 -21.48
C ALA A 526 27.13 -31.60 -21.96
N LEU A 527 26.06 -30.88 -22.32
CA LEU A 527 24.85 -31.49 -22.89
C LEU A 527 25.16 -32.10 -24.27
N ASP A 528 25.86 -31.37 -25.12
CA ASP A 528 26.21 -31.82 -26.47
C ASP A 528 27.15 -33.03 -26.47
N ALA A 529 28.20 -33.01 -25.63
CA ALA A 529 29.08 -34.17 -25.43
C ALA A 529 28.29 -35.41 -24.96
N GLY A 530 27.37 -35.23 -24.02
CA GLY A 530 26.49 -36.29 -23.54
C GLY A 530 25.57 -36.86 -24.62
N VAL A 531 24.99 -35.99 -25.46
CA VAL A 531 24.15 -36.40 -26.59
C VAL A 531 24.96 -37.15 -27.66
N LEU A 532 26.19 -36.72 -27.95
CA LEU A 532 27.08 -37.43 -28.88
C LEU A 532 27.40 -38.84 -28.35
N LEU A 533 27.74 -38.97 -27.08
CA LEU A 533 27.99 -40.27 -26.44
C LEU A 533 26.75 -41.15 -26.44
N ALA A 534 25.58 -40.59 -26.09
CA ALA A 534 24.31 -41.29 -26.07
C ALA A 534 23.90 -41.80 -27.46
N ARG A 535 24.18 -41.02 -28.53
CA ARG A 535 23.87 -41.40 -29.91
C ARG A 535 24.66 -42.62 -30.34
N VAL A 536 25.94 -42.63 -29.98
CA VAL A 536 26.84 -43.74 -30.27
C VAL A 536 26.44 -45.00 -29.48
N ASP A 537 25.95 -44.82 -28.25
CA ASP A 537 25.46 -45.92 -27.41
C ASP A 537 24.03 -46.38 -27.78
N ASN A 538 23.42 -45.79 -28.80
CA ASN A 538 22.03 -46.02 -29.21
C ASN A 538 21.04 -45.91 -28.03
N ALA A 539 21.22 -44.87 -27.21
CA ALA A 539 20.40 -44.67 -26.02
C ALA A 539 18.93 -44.41 -26.39
N GLY A 540 18.02 -45.27 -25.90
CA GLY A 540 16.60 -45.24 -26.28
C GLY A 540 15.86 -43.93 -25.96
N TRP A 541 16.35 -43.13 -25.01
CA TRP A 541 15.75 -41.85 -24.64
C TRP A 541 15.93 -40.74 -25.69
N LEU A 542 16.88 -40.88 -26.62
CA LEU A 542 17.14 -39.87 -27.66
C LEU A 542 15.93 -39.65 -28.57
N ALA A 543 15.24 -40.74 -28.95
CA ALA A 543 14.05 -40.68 -29.79
C ALA A 543 12.93 -39.88 -29.12
N ALA A 544 12.76 -40.04 -27.81
CA ALA A 544 11.75 -39.32 -27.03
C ALA A 544 12.04 -37.80 -26.89
N LYS A 545 13.28 -37.36 -27.18
CA LYS A 545 13.73 -35.97 -27.01
C LYS A 545 14.10 -35.27 -28.31
N ALA A 546 13.74 -35.81 -29.48
CA ALA A 546 14.15 -35.30 -30.80
C ALA A 546 14.02 -33.78 -30.96
N ALA A 547 12.88 -33.19 -30.58
CA ALA A 547 12.66 -31.73 -30.69
C ALA A 547 13.63 -30.89 -29.84
N VAL A 548 13.96 -31.34 -28.63
CA VAL A 548 14.92 -30.68 -27.73
C VAL A 548 16.34 -30.83 -28.30
N LEU A 549 16.66 -31.98 -28.89
CA LEU A 549 17.96 -32.20 -29.52
C LEU A 549 18.17 -31.28 -30.73
N ASP A 550 17.13 -31.01 -31.53
CA ASP A 550 17.21 -30.05 -32.65
C ASP A 550 17.45 -28.61 -32.18
N GLU A 551 16.88 -28.22 -31.04
CA GLU A 551 17.18 -26.95 -30.37
C GLU A 551 18.65 -26.91 -29.89
N LEU A 552 19.18 -28.01 -29.33
CA LEU A 552 20.56 -28.09 -28.85
C LEU A 552 21.55 -27.98 -30.01
N HIS A 553 21.29 -28.67 -31.12
CA HIS A 553 22.14 -28.61 -32.32
C HIS A 553 22.25 -27.18 -32.86
N ARG A 554 21.15 -26.43 -32.86
CA ARG A 554 21.17 -25.02 -33.25
C ARG A 554 21.96 -24.16 -32.26
N GLY A 555 21.87 -24.45 -30.96
CA GLY A 555 22.57 -23.70 -29.91
C GLY A 555 24.10 -23.91 -29.88
N VAL A 556 24.57 -25.06 -30.37
CA VAL A 556 26.00 -25.44 -30.34
C VAL A 556 26.70 -25.21 -31.70
N ALA A 557 25.95 -24.89 -32.76
CA ALA A 557 26.53 -24.62 -34.08
C ALA A 557 27.62 -23.53 -34.00
N GLY A 558 28.84 -23.85 -34.43
CA GLY A 558 30.00 -22.95 -34.36
C GLY A 558 30.73 -22.93 -33.00
N ARG A 559 30.36 -23.82 -32.06
CA ARG A 559 30.98 -24.00 -30.74
C ARG A 559 31.55 -25.41 -30.54
N GLU A 560 31.87 -26.09 -31.63
CA GLU A 560 32.37 -27.47 -31.60
C GLU A 560 33.66 -27.61 -30.78
N GLY A 561 34.49 -26.56 -30.74
CA GLY A 561 35.70 -26.51 -29.91
C GLY A 561 35.43 -26.66 -28.41
N ASP A 562 34.32 -26.12 -27.91
CA ASP A 562 33.95 -26.24 -26.48
C ASP A 562 33.56 -27.70 -26.15
N THR A 563 32.81 -28.35 -27.05
CA THR A 563 32.46 -29.78 -26.93
C THR A 563 33.72 -30.66 -26.99
N VAL A 564 34.65 -30.38 -27.91
CA VAL A 564 35.94 -31.09 -28.00
C VAL A 564 36.73 -30.92 -26.70
N ALA A 565 36.88 -29.70 -26.20
CA ALA A 565 37.61 -29.45 -24.96
C ALA A 565 37.01 -30.21 -23.76
N TRP A 566 35.67 -30.31 -23.70
CA TRP A 566 35.00 -31.06 -22.64
C TRP A 566 35.14 -32.58 -22.80
N LEU A 567 34.98 -33.12 -24.02
CA LEU A 567 35.23 -34.54 -24.30
C LEU A 567 36.67 -34.95 -23.98
N GLN A 568 37.65 -34.09 -24.25
CA GLN A 568 39.05 -34.33 -23.86
C GLN A 568 39.19 -34.48 -22.35
N ARG A 569 38.54 -33.62 -21.55
CA ARG A 569 38.53 -33.77 -20.09
C ARG A 569 37.89 -35.09 -19.64
N LEU A 570 36.80 -35.51 -20.29
CA LEU A 570 36.18 -36.80 -19.98
C LEU A 570 37.10 -37.99 -20.28
N ILE A 571 37.98 -37.88 -21.28
CA ILE A 571 39.02 -38.87 -21.59
C ILE A 571 40.13 -38.85 -20.52
N ASP A 572 40.65 -37.67 -20.20
CA ASP A 572 41.72 -37.48 -19.23
C ASP A 572 41.34 -38.06 -17.84
N TYR A 573 40.07 -37.93 -17.46
CA TYR A 573 39.50 -38.46 -16.22
C TYR A 573 38.92 -39.89 -16.35
N ARG A 574 39.17 -40.57 -17.48
CA ARG A 574 38.76 -41.97 -17.74
C ARG A 574 37.25 -42.21 -17.63
N VAL A 575 36.42 -41.18 -17.85
CA VAL A 575 34.97 -41.32 -18.02
C VAL A 575 34.67 -41.95 -19.38
N ILE A 576 35.48 -41.65 -20.39
CA ILE A 576 35.43 -42.21 -21.74
C ILE A 576 36.81 -42.80 -22.07
N ASP A 577 36.83 -43.92 -22.79
CA ASP A 577 38.06 -44.59 -23.21
C ASP A 577 38.58 -44.01 -24.53
N ASP A 578 39.91 -43.95 -24.71
CA ASP A 578 40.58 -43.54 -25.96
C ASP A 578 40.11 -44.37 -27.17
N SER A 579 39.78 -45.65 -26.93
CA SER A 579 39.22 -46.57 -27.93
C SER A 579 37.87 -46.11 -28.45
N TRP A 580 37.09 -45.35 -27.67
CA TRP A 580 35.82 -44.79 -28.13
C TRP A 580 36.04 -43.71 -29.20
N VAL A 581 37.03 -42.83 -29.00
CA VAL A 581 37.38 -41.78 -29.97
C VAL A 581 37.92 -42.40 -31.26
N LEU A 582 38.83 -43.36 -31.15
CA LEU A 582 39.39 -44.10 -32.28
C LEU A 582 38.28 -44.82 -33.07
N GLY A 583 37.36 -45.47 -32.36
CA GLY A 583 36.23 -46.16 -32.96
C GLY A 583 35.31 -45.19 -33.71
N LEU A 584 34.99 -44.04 -33.13
CA LEU A 584 34.06 -43.07 -33.71
C LEU A 584 34.64 -42.41 -34.96
N SER A 585 35.91 -41.98 -34.90
CA SER A 585 36.63 -41.45 -36.06
C SER A 585 36.70 -42.47 -37.20
N PHE A 586 37.07 -43.71 -36.89
CA PHE A 586 37.20 -44.76 -37.89
C PHE A 586 35.84 -45.13 -38.52
N LEU A 587 34.79 -45.27 -37.72
CA LEU A 587 33.45 -45.55 -38.26
C LEU A 587 32.95 -44.45 -39.17
N GLY A 588 33.08 -43.20 -38.72
CA GLY A 588 32.75 -42.02 -39.51
C GLY A 588 33.46 -42.00 -40.87
N TYR A 589 34.75 -42.33 -40.89
CA TYR A 589 35.52 -42.46 -42.13
C TYR A 589 34.97 -43.56 -43.05
N THR A 590 34.63 -44.73 -42.50
CA THR A 590 34.09 -45.85 -43.28
C THR A 590 32.71 -45.54 -43.87
N GLU A 591 31.85 -44.89 -43.10
CA GLU A 591 30.50 -44.49 -43.51
C GLU A 591 30.55 -43.36 -44.55
N SER A 592 31.37 -42.34 -44.32
CA SER A 592 31.64 -41.25 -45.27
C SER A 592 32.10 -41.78 -46.64
N ALA A 593 33.03 -42.75 -46.63
CA ALA A 593 33.52 -43.40 -47.84
C ALA A 593 32.45 -44.27 -48.53
N ARG A 594 31.63 -44.99 -47.76
CA ARG A 594 30.54 -45.85 -48.28
C ARG A 594 29.41 -45.02 -48.89
N GLU A 595 28.98 -43.96 -48.21
CA GLU A 595 27.87 -43.11 -48.63
C GLU A 595 28.27 -42.00 -49.62
N ARG A 596 29.58 -41.79 -49.82
CA ARG A 596 30.15 -40.68 -50.61
C ARG A 596 29.63 -39.31 -50.14
N ARG A 597 29.57 -39.14 -48.82
CA ARG A 597 29.14 -37.90 -48.16
C ARG A 597 30.29 -37.38 -47.31
N PRO A 598 30.34 -36.06 -47.02
CA PRO A 598 31.28 -35.54 -46.05
C PRO A 598 31.14 -36.25 -44.70
N ALA A 599 32.24 -36.38 -43.97
CA ALA A 599 32.23 -36.87 -42.61
C ALA A 599 31.24 -36.06 -41.76
N ASP A 600 30.48 -36.74 -40.92
CA ASP A 600 29.50 -36.07 -40.08
C ASP A 600 30.19 -35.28 -38.94
N ARG A 601 29.40 -34.47 -38.23
CA ARG A 601 29.90 -33.66 -37.12
C ARG A 601 30.58 -34.49 -36.02
N ALA A 602 30.03 -35.68 -35.71
CA ALA A 602 30.58 -36.54 -34.68
C ALA A 602 31.97 -37.08 -35.06
N THR A 603 32.16 -37.42 -36.32
CA THR A 603 33.45 -37.82 -36.90
C THR A 603 34.47 -36.68 -36.80
N GLY A 604 34.09 -35.46 -37.22
CA GLY A 604 35.00 -34.31 -37.16
C GLY A 604 35.43 -33.94 -35.73
N ILE A 605 34.54 -34.13 -34.75
CA ILE A 605 34.85 -33.96 -33.32
C ILE A 605 35.80 -35.07 -32.84
N ALA A 606 35.56 -36.32 -33.25
CA ALA A 606 36.44 -37.45 -32.91
C ALA A 606 37.85 -37.27 -33.49
N ASP A 607 37.96 -36.83 -34.75
CA ASP A 607 39.24 -36.55 -35.41
C ASP A 607 40.05 -35.47 -34.67
N ALA A 608 39.37 -34.45 -34.12
CA ALA A 608 40.00 -33.41 -33.33
C ALA A 608 40.51 -33.88 -31.95
N LEU A 609 40.00 -35.01 -31.45
CA LEU A 609 40.37 -35.61 -30.16
C LEU A 609 41.43 -36.71 -30.28
N LEU A 610 41.83 -37.09 -31.50
CA LEU A 610 42.81 -38.14 -31.71
C LEU A 610 44.17 -37.73 -31.13
N ASP A 611 44.70 -38.55 -30.21
CA ASP A 611 46.09 -38.44 -29.78
C ASP A 611 47.02 -38.94 -30.92
N PRO A 612 47.87 -38.08 -31.51
CA PRO A 612 48.79 -38.48 -32.58
C PRO A 612 49.74 -39.62 -32.17
N ALA A 613 50.10 -39.71 -30.88
CA ALA A 613 50.98 -40.78 -30.38
C ALA A 613 50.24 -42.13 -30.29
N ALA A 614 49.00 -42.12 -29.81
CA ALA A 614 48.13 -43.30 -29.84
C ALA A 614 47.85 -43.76 -31.28
N VAL A 615 47.54 -42.84 -32.20
CA VAL A 615 47.30 -43.15 -33.62
C VAL A 615 48.55 -43.78 -34.27
N ALA A 616 49.74 -43.27 -33.96
CA ALA A 616 51.00 -43.80 -34.51
C ALA A 616 51.26 -45.28 -34.17
N THR A 617 50.69 -45.76 -33.06
CA THR A 617 50.85 -47.15 -32.60
C THR A 617 49.62 -48.03 -32.83
N THR A 618 48.55 -47.44 -33.39
CA THR A 618 47.29 -48.13 -33.64
C THR A 618 47.41 -49.12 -34.81
N THR A 619 46.83 -50.32 -34.66
CA THR A 619 46.80 -51.37 -35.69
C THR A 619 45.40 -51.52 -36.29
N THR A 620 45.31 -52.19 -37.44
CA THR A 620 44.01 -52.54 -38.05
C THR A 620 43.13 -53.38 -37.12
N GLY A 621 43.73 -54.24 -36.28
CA GLY A 621 43.01 -55.01 -35.25
C GLY A 621 42.50 -54.12 -34.11
N ALA A 622 43.31 -53.16 -33.65
CA ALA A 622 42.89 -52.20 -32.62
C ALA A 622 41.73 -51.30 -33.11
N LEU A 623 41.76 -50.85 -34.37
CA LEU A 623 40.64 -50.10 -34.97
C LEU A 623 39.36 -50.92 -35.06
N ARG A 624 39.46 -52.21 -35.40
CA ARG A 624 38.32 -53.13 -35.38
C ARG A 624 37.72 -53.23 -33.98
N ASP A 625 38.57 -53.43 -32.97
CA ASP A 625 38.12 -53.61 -31.59
C ASP A 625 37.52 -52.32 -31.01
N ALA A 626 38.10 -51.17 -31.35
CA ALA A 626 37.56 -49.85 -31.04
C ALA A 626 36.19 -49.60 -31.70
N ALA A 627 36.06 -49.89 -33.00
CA ALA A 627 34.79 -49.77 -33.73
C ALA A 627 33.72 -50.75 -33.24
N TRP A 628 34.12 -51.95 -32.78
CA TRP A 628 33.20 -52.95 -32.24
C TRP A 628 32.43 -52.43 -31.02
N LEU A 629 33.05 -51.59 -30.18
CA LEU A 629 32.38 -50.96 -29.03
C LEU A 629 31.14 -50.16 -29.43
N LEU A 630 31.11 -49.66 -30.67
CA LEU A 630 30.04 -48.81 -31.20
C LEU A 630 29.08 -49.62 -32.08
N ILE A 631 29.60 -50.51 -32.93
CA ILE A 631 28.79 -51.32 -33.85
C ILE A 631 27.96 -52.37 -33.15
N ARG A 632 28.40 -52.91 -32.00
CA ARG A 632 27.67 -53.94 -31.26
C ARG A 632 26.24 -53.54 -30.85
N HIS A 633 25.93 -52.25 -30.91
CA HIS A 633 24.62 -51.67 -30.59
C HIS A 633 23.72 -51.47 -31.83
N ARG A 634 24.20 -51.84 -33.02
CA ARG A 634 23.51 -51.74 -34.32
C ARG A 634 22.90 -53.08 -34.75
N SER A 635 22.21 -53.10 -35.88
CA SER A 635 21.63 -54.35 -36.40
C SER A 635 22.71 -55.34 -36.85
N ALA A 636 22.36 -56.64 -36.82
CA ALA A 636 23.29 -57.70 -37.24
C ALA A 636 23.79 -57.51 -38.68
N GLY A 637 22.92 -57.05 -39.60
CA GLY A 637 23.30 -56.78 -40.99
C GLY A 637 24.28 -55.61 -41.14
N GLU A 638 24.11 -54.54 -40.35
CA GLU A 638 25.05 -53.41 -40.36
C GLU A 638 26.43 -53.81 -39.80
N ALA A 639 26.45 -54.68 -38.80
CA ALA A 639 27.69 -55.23 -38.25
C ALA A 639 28.41 -56.12 -39.27
N GLU A 640 27.69 -57.03 -39.95
CA GLU A 640 28.24 -57.89 -40.99
C GLU A 640 28.82 -57.08 -42.16
N ASP A 641 28.08 -56.07 -42.64
CA ASP A 641 28.55 -55.17 -43.69
C ASP A 641 29.85 -54.46 -43.32
N PHE A 642 29.94 -53.94 -42.09
CA PHE A 642 31.17 -53.34 -41.60
C PHE A 642 32.33 -54.34 -41.60
N PHE A 643 32.13 -55.55 -41.05
CA PHE A 643 33.22 -56.54 -40.94
C PHE A 643 33.71 -57.06 -42.30
N ASN A 644 32.88 -57.01 -43.34
CA ASN A 644 33.30 -57.35 -44.70
C ASN A 644 34.25 -56.29 -45.30
N ASP A 645 34.02 -55.01 -45.00
CA ASP A 645 34.72 -53.89 -45.64
C ASP A 645 35.82 -53.25 -44.76
N TYR A 646 35.85 -53.53 -43.45
CA TYR A 646 36.76 -52.85 -42.52
C TYR A 646 38.26 -53.01 -42.84
N PRO A 647 38.80 -54.14 -43.34
CA PRO A 647 40.25 -54.28 -43.50
C PRO A 647 40.83 -53.30 -44.52
N LYS A 648 40.08 -53.05 -45.60
CA LYS A 648 40.45 -52.07 -46.63
C LYS A 648 40.34 -50.65 -46.09
N SER A 649 39.26 -50.35 -45.39
CA SER A 649 38.98 -49.03 -44.82
C SER A 649 39.95 -48.66 -43.70
N ALA A 650 40.33 -49.62 -42.85
CA ALA A 650 41.29 -49.43 -41.77
C ALA A 650 42.68 -49.04 -42.29
N ASN A 651 43.14 -49.69 -43.37
CA ASN A 651 44.40 -49.32 -44.02
C ASN A 651 44.33 -47.91 -44.65
N GLY A 652 43.18 -47.52 -45.18
CA GLY A 652 42.94 -46.18 -45.70
C GLY A 652 43.00 -45.12 -44.58
N TRP A 653 42.25 -45.33 -43.50
CA TRP A 653 42.21 -44.41 -42.37
C TRP A 653 43.59 -44.24 -41.72
N LEU A 654 44.32 -45.34 -41.47
CA LEU A 654 45.67 -45.29 -40.90
C LEU A 654 46.62 -44.49 -41.79
N ARG A 655 46.57 -44.70 -43.12
CA ARG A 655 47.41 -43.93 -44.05
C ARG A 655 47.11 -42.43 -43.98
N ASP A 656 45.85 -42.07 -43.83
CA ASP A 656 45.39 -40.69 -43.88
C ASP A 656 45.59 -39.95 -42.53
N HIS A 657 45.66 -40.68 -41.41
CA HIS A 657 45.81 -40.12 -40.04
C HIS A 657 47.17 -40.38 -39.38
N HIS A 658 48.01 -41.28 -39.91
CA HIS A 658 49.39 -41.41 -39.42
C HIS A 658 50.15 -40.10 -39.68
N PRO A 659 50.79 -39.52 -38.65
CA PRO A 659 51.60 -38.31 -38.85
C PRO A 659 52.74 -38.60 -39.83
N THR A 660 52.59 -38.17 -41.08
CA THR A 660 53.61 -38.33 -42.12
C THR A 660 54.81 -37.43 -41.81
N GLY A 661 55.77 -37.96 -41.08
CA GLY A 661 57.03 -37.29 -40.81
C GLY A 661 58.07 -38.17 -40.14
N SER A 662 58.52 -39.28 -40.75
CA SER A 662 59.76 -39.99 -40.34
C SER A 662 60.20 -41.16 -41.25
N ILE A 663 59.37 -41.70 -42.15
CA ILE A 663 59.80 -42.92 -42.90
C ILE A 663 60.55 -42.60 -44.20
N ARG A 664 60.19 -41.52 -44.92
CA ARG A 664 60.90 -41.13 -46.16
C ARG A 664 62.32 -40.58 -45.95
N SER A 665 62.69 -40.12 -44.75
CA SER A 665 64.06 -39.69 -44.44
C SER A 665 64.95 -40.80 -43.85
N ARG A 666 64.38 -41.94 -43.44
CA ARG A 666 65.14 -43.09 -42.90
C ARG A 666 65.43 -44.18 -43.92
N LEU A 667 64.71 -44.22 -45.03
CA LEU A 667 64.96 -45.14 -46.14
C LEU A 667 65.62 -44.37 -47.28
N GLY A 668 66.93 -44.17 -47.18
CA GLY A 668 67.74 -43.45 -48.15
C GLY A 668 67.60 -44.03 -49.57
N TYR A 669 66.69 -43.45 -50.33
CA TYR A 669 66.65 -43.53 -51.79
C TYR A 669 66.69 -42.10 -52.29
N SER A 670 67.85 -41.74 -52.85
CA SER A 670 68.11 -40.51 -53.61
C SER A 670 67.29 -40.47 -54.90
#